data_AF-A0AAD7XCC0-F1
#
_entry.id   AF-A0AAD7XCC0-F1
#
_cell.length_a   1.000
_cell.length_b   1.000
_cell.length_c   1.000
_cell.angle_alpha   90.00
_cell.angle_beta   90.00
_cell.angle_gamma   90.00
#
_symmetry.space_group_name_H-M   'P 1'
#
loop_
_entity.id
_entity.type
_entity.pdbx_description
1 polymer ?
#
loop_
_entity_poly.entity_id
_entity_poly.type
_entity_poly.pdbx_seq_one_letter_code
_entity_poly.pdbx_strand_id
1 'polypeptide(L)'
;MSTRHSFLSTTGLIRPSSVAYATEDVHPSRHAPPCGTKRGRRALQTKAANEPPVHRARAGIIPLGPAFIIGLAVFLSVLFILSLSCAFLADEDGKPAFAALLDDVAANTPGIVLIGDDVDVDVDEPALTIRWSIIACGQAFILPGSGGAHGSADCGLPAMSLSLFVDGGSDPAATYDPTLFPYSNGSGQRNSIQNMFQFDDDHVLDVHEARLYPFDTYLLTSTLRAMSLPDNQSLPIQRLATLSVTSSFVISSSDAPTFVEGVQGVQTASRDLMLRVRRPAEARLYALLLFGASWMLAHATVALVAFSWTLKGADKVLRHAAFAFLVVLLIPQLRNAMPDAPGFDGVLIDAIGFFPQMLTSAASVLMLIAMSVKRELEILDSSPAVEERIKEVPAPLSNGADEDAEGRGVHRHRPHAEPQSHILIIHLEPSAMPVGIEAWVTQIPPVTRAWLVLSILTSLAVQCQLVTPLQLYFSFKAAFTNMQPWRAFTTFFYFGSISLDFVFHMFFFMRYSRMLEESSFANRKADYFWMLFLSSLMLLVLSPLVNLPFLSAPLAFVPIYLWSRRHPSTPISLFGMVTITAPYLPLALVGLAWMLNGTWRAAAGDLLGCAVGHVAWFMRDVWMREMVGGPTFLSEAPEPLKRLFGDI
;
A
#
# COMPACT_ATOMS: atom_id res chain seq x y z
N MET A 1 59.02 26.07 4.82
CA MET A 1 58.10 24.97 4.46
C MET A 1 56.70 25.59 4.38
N SER A 2 56.37 26.40 3.36
CA SER A 2 56.09 26.10 1.93
C SER A 2 54.87 25.18 1.75
N THR A 3 53.79 25.51 1.04
CA THR A 3 53.16 26.76 0.54
C THR A 3 51.79 26.39 -0.05
N ARG A 4 50.92 27.40 -0.17
CA ARG A 4 49.53 27.42 -0.68
C ARG A 4 49.39 27.25 -2.22
N HIS A 5 48.10 27.23 -2.64
CA HIS A 5 47.45 27.71 -3.89
C HIS A 5 46.91 26.57 -4.80
N SER A 6 45.63 26.49 -5.23
CA SER A 6 44.62 27.41 -5.80
C SER A 6 44.59 27.44 -7.34
N PHE A 7 43.38 27.56 -7.89
CA PHE A 7 42.95 28.09 -9.21
C PHE A 7 42.67 27.18 -10.44
N LEU A 8 41.40 27.30 -10.90
CA LEU A 8 40.85 27.56 -12.26
C LEU A 8 41.14 26.67 -13.49
N SER A 9 40.02 26.26 -14.10
CA SER A 9 39.57 26.54 -15.49
C SER A 9 40.39 26.14 -16.72
N THR A 10 39.66 25.47 -17.63
CA THR A 10 39.68 25.55 -19.11
C THR A 10 40.81 24.95 -19.96
N THR A 11 40.33 24.35 -21.06
CA THR A 11 40.92 24.11 -22.39
C THR A 11 41.63 22.79 -22.69
N GLY A 12 41.20 22.18 -23.80
CA GLY A 12 42.13 21.77 -24.86
C GLY A 12 42.32 20.26 -25.09
N LEU A 13 41.56 19.74 -26.06
CA LEU A 13 41.98 18.91 -27.21
C LEU A 13 43.38 18.22 -27.15
N ILE A 14 43.43 16.92 -27.52
CA ILE A 14 44.24 16.33 -28.63
C ILE A 14 44.10 14.78 -28.63
N ARG A 15 43.65 14.23 -29.78
CA ARG A 15 44.16 13.06 -30.58
C ARG A 15 44.65 11.75 -29.91
N PRO A 16 44.56 10.60 -30.61
CA PRO A 16 45.55 10.26 -31.64
C PRO A 16 45.01 9.53 -32.89
N SER A 17 45.91 9.40 -33.88
CA SER A 17 45.79 8.78 -35.21
C SER A 17 46.92 7.77 -35.43
N SER A 18 46.71 6.72 -36.23
CA SER A 18 47.77 5.88 -36.84
C SER A 18 47.53 5.71 -38.35
N VAL A 19 48.48 6.14 -39.22
CA VAL A 19 49.50 5.37 -40.00
C VAL A 19 48.85 4.44 -41.07
N ALA A 20 49.10 4.52 -42.38
CA ALA A 20 50.39 4.52 -43.11
C ALA A 20 50.33 5.12 -44.54
N TYR A 21 51.51 5.48 -45.05
CA TYR A 21 51.89 6.02 -46.37
C TYR A 21 51.78 5.03 -47.55
N ALA A 22 51.54 5.51 -48.79
CA ALA A 22 52.58 5.61 -49.84
C ALA A 22 52.07 6.07 -51.23
N THR A 23 52.72 7.13 -51.73
CA THR A 23 53.16 7.48 -53.11
C THR A 23 52.17 7.83 -54.24
N GLU A 24 52.41 9.01 -54.83
CA GLU A 24 51.85 9.63 -56.04
C GLU A 24 52.42 9.03 -57.35
N ASP A 25 51.69 9.15 -58.48
CA ASP A 25 52.21 9.71 -59.76
C ASP A 25 51.12 9.92 -60.87
N VAL A 26 50.93 11.20 -61.24
CA VAL A 26 50.85 11.87 -62.58
C VAL A 26 50.17 11.22 -63.84
N HIS A 27 49.02 11.83 -64.25
CA HIS A 27 48.52 12.24 -65.62
C HIS A 27 48.29 11.23 -66.81
N PRO A 28 47.65 11.60 -67.96
CA PRO A 28 46.20 11.76 -68.18
C PRO A 28 45.63 11.08 -69.49
N SER A 29 44.32 11.25 -69.74
CA SER A 29 43.68 11.45 -71.07
C SER A 29 42.95 10.30 -71.83
N ARG A 30 41.81 10.72 -72.43
CA ARG A 30 41.25 10.43 -73.78
C ARG A 30 40.24 9.28 -74.08
N HIS A 31 39.09 9.76 -74.59
CA HIS A 31 38.27 9.34 -75.76
C HIS A 31 37.31 8.11 -75.72
N ALA A 32 36.13 8.37 -76.31
CA ALA A 32 34.93 7.55 -76.59
C ALA A 32 35.14 6.58 -77.82
N PRO A 33 34.14 5.93 -78.49
CA PRO A 33 32.66 5.90 -78.38
C PRO A 33 32.03 4.46 -78.59
N PRO A 34 30.95 4.17 -79.37
CA PRO A 34 29.67 3.67 -78.82
C PRO A 34 29.11 2.37 -79.48
N CYS A 35 27.88 2.01 -79.10
CA CYS A 35 26.87 1.24 -79.87
C CYS A 35 26.76 -0.28 -79.63
N GLY A 36 25.51 -0.76 -79.47
CA GLY A 36 25.18 -2.20 -79.46
C GLY A 36 23.74 -2.47 -79.00
N THR A 37 22.88 -2.87 -79.94
CA THR A 37 21.43 -3.02 -79.83
C THR A 37 20.96 -4.44 -79.47
N LYS A 38 19.77 -4.54 -78.84
CA LYS A 38 18.67 -5.52 -79.01
C LYS A 38 18.12 -6.22 -77.74
N ARG A 39 16.83 -6.52 -77.87
CA ARG A 39 15.74 -6.67 -76.89
C ARG A 39 15.44 -8.16 -76.66
N GLY A 40 15.21 -8.58 -75.42
CA GLY A 40 14.66 -9.91 -75.08
C GLY A 40 14.20 -10.00 -73.62
N ARG A 41 12.88 -10.11 -73.41
CA ARG A 41 12.16 -10.11 -72.12
C ARG A 41 12.60 -11.22 -71.14
N ARG A 42 12.81 -10.85 -69.87
CA ARG A 42 12.31 -11.62 -68.71
C ARG A 42 12.13 -10.68 -67.51
N ALA A 43 10.95 -10.75 -66.90
CA ALA A 43 10.52 -9.89 -65.81
C ALA A 43 11.36 -10.13 -64.54
N LEU A 44 11.86 -9.05 -63.92
CA LEU A 44 12.11 -8.98 -62.48
C LEU A 44 12.30 -7.50 -62.05
N GLN A 45 11.46 -7.07 -61.11
CA GLN A 45 11.68 -6.04 -60.08
C GLN A 45 12.39 -4.73 -60.48
N THR A 46 11.60 -3.71 -60.85
CA THR A 46 12.05 -2.31 -60.81
C THR A 46 12.03 -1.77 -59.38
N LYS A 47 13.23 -1.56 -58.85
CA LYS A 47 13.57 -0.78 -57.67
C LYS A 47 13.36 0.71 -57.99
N ALA A 48 12.25 1.29 -57.55
CA ALA A 48 12.02 2.73 -57.60
C ALA A 48 12.66 3.40 -56.37
N ALA A 49 13.32 4.52 -56.62
CA ALA A 49 14.16 5.26 -55.69
C ALA A 49 13.43 5.73 -54.43
N ASN A 50 14.16 5.73 -53.31
CA ASN A 50 13.76 6.34 -52.04
C ASN A 50 13.56 7.86 -52.21
N GLU A 51 12.31 8.31 -52.24
CA GLU A 51 11.96 9.65 -51.76
C GLU A 51 11.75 9.57 -50.23
N PRO A 52 12.38 10.45 -49.42
CA PRO A 52 12.05 10.54 -48.00
C PRO A 52 10.67 11.18 -47.81
N PRO A 53 9.87 10.72 -46.84
CA PRO A 53 8.56 11.32 -46.58
C PRO A 53 8.75 12.73 -46.02
N VAL A 54 8.26 13.72 -46.78
CA VAL A 54 8.13 15.11 -46.35
C VAL A 54 7.04 15.16 -45.27
N HIS A 55 7.44 15.22 -44.01
CA HIS A 55 6.56 15.62 -42.92
C HIS A 55 6.21 17.11 -43.07
N ARG A 56 5.05 17.39 -43.67
CA ARG A 56 4.43 18.72 -43.61
C ARG A 56 4.04 19.01 -42.16
N ALA A 57 4.84 19.82 -41.48
CA ALA A 57 4.47 20.43 -40.21
C ALA A 57 3.30 21.39 -40.43
N ARG A 58 2.11 21.02 -39.94
CA ARG A 58 1.00 21.95 -39.75
C ARG A 58 0.99 22.37 -38.29
N ALA A 59 1.14 23.68 -38.08
CA ALA A 59 0.96 24.40 -36.82
C ALA A 59 1.91 24.03 -35.67
N GLY A 60 3.09 24.65 -35.62
CA GLY A 60 3.75 25.20 -34.41
C GLY A 60 3.96 24.35 -33.15
N ILE A 61 3.58 23.08 -33.13
CA ILE A 61 3.69 22.19 -31.98
C ILE A 61 4.82 21.22 -32.32
N ILE A 62 5.98 21.42 -31.71
CA ILE A 62 7.08 20.47 -31.76
C ILE A 62 6.60 19.22 -31.00
N PRO A 63 6.47 18.05 -31.64
CA PRO A 63 6.13 16.83 -30.91
C PRO A 63 7.31 16.50 -29.99
N LEU A 64 7.09 16.62 -28.68
CA LEU A 64 8.08 16.25 -27.67
C LEU A 64 8.35 14.76 -27.83
N GLY A 65 9.58 14.41 -28.21
CA GLY A 65 9.96 13.02 -28.42
C GLY A 65 9.77 12.20 -27.13
N PRO A 66 9.52 10.88 -27.22
CA PRO A 66 9.30 10.02 -26.05
C PRO A 66 10.42 10.13 -25.00
N ALA A 67 11.67 10.33 -25.43
CA ALA A 67 12.82 10.52 -24.56
C ALA A 67 12.75 11.83 -23.75
N PHE A 68 12.22 12.92 -24.32
CA PHE A 68 12.04 14.18 -23.61
C PHE A 68 10.95 14.05 -22.54
N ILE A 69 9.86 13.36 -22.87
CA ILE A 69 8.76 13.12 -21.93
C ILE A 69 9.24 12.27 -20.74
N ILE A 70 10.03 11.21 -21.01
CA ILE A 70 10.63 10.38 -19.96
C ILE A 70 11.63 11.19 -19.12
N GLY A 71 12.49 11.99 -19.75
CA GLY A 71 13.44 12.86 -19.04
C GLY A 71 12.74 13.87 -18.14
N LEU A 72 11.65 14.49 -18.63
CA LEU A 72 10.83 15.42 -17.87
C LEU A 72 10.14 14.71 -16.69
N ALA A 73 9.59 13.51 -16.90
CA ALA A 73 8.93 12.74 -15.85
C ALA A 73 9.91 12.34 -14.73
N VAL A 74 11.12 11.88 -15.08
CA VAL A 74 12.17 11.56 -14.10
C VAL A 74 12.61 12.82 -13.35
N PHE A 75 12.83 13.93 -14.05
CA PHE A 75 13.20 15.20 -13.43
C PHE A 75 12.13 15.68 -12.44
N LEU A 76 10.86 15.66 -12.83
CA LEU A 76 9.75 16.05 -11.96
C LEU A 76 9.61 15.09 -10.76
N SER A 77 9.85 13.79 -10.95
CA SER A 77 9.83 12.81 -9.87
C SER A 77 10.97 13.03 -8.87
N VAL A 78 12.19 13.29 -9.35
CA VAL A 78 13.33 13.62 -8.47
C VAL A 78 13.10 14.94 -7.74
N LEU A 79 12.58 15.96 -8.42
CA LEU A 79 12.25 17.25 -7.80
C LEU A 79 11.16 17.09 -6.74
N PHE A 80 10.14 16.27 -7.01
CA PHE A 80 9.10 15.93 -6.04
C PHE A 80 9.68 15.22 -4.81
N ILE A 81 10.49 14.17 -5.01
CA ILE A 81 11.14 13.43 -3.91
C ILE A 81 12.03 14.35 -3.08
N LEU A 82 12.83 15.21 -3.73
CA LEU A 82 13.69 16.17 -3.04
C LEU A 82 12.87 17.17 -2.22
N SER A 83 11.78 17.69 -2.79
CA SER A 83 10.88 18.61 -2.08
C SER A 83 10.21 17.95 -0.87
N LEU A 84 9.81 16.67 -1.00
CA LEU A 84 9.28 15.88 0.11
C LEU A 84 10.35 15.63 1.17
N SER A 85 11.59 15.38 0.74
CA SER A 85 12.72 15.12 1.63
C SER A 85 13.05 16.35 2.49
N CYS A 86 12.91 17.55 1.94
CA CYS A 86 13.09 18.80 2.69
C CYS A 86 12.03 18.99 3.79
N ALA A 87 10.88 18.32 3.73
CA ALA A 87 9.87 18.36 4.80
C ALA A 87 10.32 17.62 6.08
N PHE A 88 11.36 16.78 6.00
CA PHE A 88 11.92 16.06 7.16
C PHE A 88 13.09 16.80 7.84
N LEU A 89 13.49 17.98 7.35
CA LEU A 89 14.49 18.80 8.02
C LEU A 89 13.82 19.51 9.20
N ALA A 90 14.17 19.08 10.42
CA ALA A 90 13.68 19.69 11.65
C ALA A 90 14.21 21.13 11.78
N ASP A 91 13.31 22.07 12.09
CA ASP A 91 13.66 23.44 12.45
C ASP A 91 14.14 23.47 13.91
N GLU A 92 15.46 23.41 14.11
CA GLU A 92 16.07 23.39 15.46
C GLU A 92 16.06 24.79 16.14
N ASP A 93 15.72 25.86 15.41
CA ASP A 93 15.83 27.25 15.89
C ASP A 93 14.50 27.83 16.47
N GLY A 94 13.45 27.02 16.57
CA GLY A 94 12.16 27.43 17.11
C GLY A 94 12.20 27.67 18.63
N LYS A 95 11.83 28.87 19.09
CA LYS A 95 11.56 29.10 20.52
C LYS A 95 10.44 28.14 20.99
N PRO A 96 10.57 27.51 22.17
CA PRO A 96 9.54 26.62 22.69
C PRO A 96 8.20 27.34 22.82
N ALA A 97 7.11 26.64 22.51
CA ALA A 97 5.78 27.21 22.26
C ALA A 97 5.26 28.15 23.37
N PHE A 98 5.63 27.87 24.62
CA PHE A 98 5.14 28.62 25.79
C PHE A 98 6.12 29.65 26.35
N ALA A 99 7.37 29.70 25.91
CA ALA A 99 8.38 30.57 26.52
C ALA A 99 7.97 32.04 26.54
N ALA A 100 7.45 32.56 25.41
CA ALA A 100 7.01 33.95 25.32
C ALA A 100 5.82 34.26 26.25
N LEU A 101 4.90 33.30 26.44
CA LEU A 101 3.76 33.45 27.34
C LEU A 101 4.21 33.43 28.80
N LEU A 102 5.13 32.54 29.14
CA LEU A 102 5.69 32.43 30.49
C LEU A 102 6.53 33.65 30.87
N ASP A 103 7.36 34.15 29.96
CA ASP A 103 8.15 35.36 30.16
C ASP A 103 7.26 36.60 30.38
N ASP A 104 6.14 36.71 29.67
CA ASP A 104 5.15 37.78 29.87
C ASP A 104 4.49 37.70 31.26
N VAL A 105 4.10 36.50 31.70
CA VAL A 105 3.51 36.29 33.03
C VAL A 105 4.53 36.60 34.12
N ALA A 106 5.78 36.17 33.97
CA ALA A 106 6.85 36.45 34.94
C ALA A 106 7.11 37.95 35.09
N ALA A 107 7.05 38.71 34.00
CA ALA A 107 7.30 40.15 34.00
C ALA A 107 6.11 40.97 34.52
N ASN A 108 4.87 40.59 34.16
CA ASN A 108 3.69 41.44 34.34
C ASN A 108 2.74 40.96 35.46
N THR A 109 2.58 39.64 35.61
CA THR A 109 1.59 39.04 36.54
C THR A 109 2.13 37.76 37.19
N PRO A 110 3.17 37.84 38.05
CA PRO A 110 3.80 36.66 38.64
C PRO A 110 2.81 35.86 39.51
N GLY A 111 2.86 34.54 39.42
CA GLY A 111 1.94 33.63 40.11
C GLY A 111 1.89 32.24 39.48
N ILE A 112 0.80 31.51 39.75
CA ILE A 112 0.60 30.13 39.27
C ILE A 112 0.02 30.14 37.86
N VAL A 113 0.54 29.28 36.99
CA VAL A 113 0.14 29.09 35.60
C VAL A 113 -0.06 27.59 35.37
N LEU A 114 -1.13 27.22 34.65
CA LEU A 114 -1.31 25.85 34.19
C LEU A 114 -1.18 25.82 32.67
N ILE A 115 -0.38 24.87 32.18
CA ILE A 115 -0.15 24.65 30.76
C ILE A 115 -0.64 23.26 30.38
N GLY A 116 -1.52 23.18 29.39
CA GLY A 116 -1.89 21.93 28.73
C GLY A 116 -0.82 21.55 27.71
N ASP A 117 0.14 20.72 28.14
CA ASP A 117 1.28 20.27 27.34
C ASP A 117 0.91 19.22 26.30
N ASP A 118 -0.22 18.56 26.49
CA ASP A 118 -0.78 17.61 25.54
C ASP A 118 -2.29 17.76 25.53
N VAL A 119 -2.89 17.60 24.35
CA VAL A 119 -4.34 17.62 24.18
C VAL A 119 -4.71 16.50 23.24
N ASP A 120 -5.32 15.48 23.79
CA ASP A 120 -5.87 14.36 23.03
C ASP A 120 -7.35 14.61 22.77
N VAL A 121 -7.76 14.48 21.51
CA VAL A 121 -9.14 14.76 21.08
C VAL A 121 -9.71 13.47 20.52
N ASP A 122 -10.62 12.87 21.28
CA ASP A 122 -11.41 11.75 20.80
C ASP A 122 -12.66 12.30 20.09
N VAL A 123 -12.85 11.87 18.84
CA VAL A 123 -13.99 12.26 18.01
C VAL A 123 -15.09 11.22 18.05
N ASP A 124 -14.73 9.95 18.28
CA ASP A 124 -15.68 8.84 18.31
C ASP A 124 -16.46 8.89 19.63
N GLU A 125 -15.74 9.12 20.73
CA GLU A 125 -16.32 9.59 21.98
C GLU A 125 -16.00 11.08 22.10
N PRO A 126 -16.98 12.00 22.04
CA PRO A 126 -16.73 13.45 21.97
C PRO A 126 -16.16 13.98 23.29
N ALA A 127 -14.89 13.70 23.51
CA ALA A 127 -14.14 13.93 24.73
C ALA A 127 -12.76 14.47 24.38
N LEU A 128 -12.19 15.21 25.32
CA LEU A 128 -10.90 15.84 25.17
C LEU A 128 -10.15 15.71 26.48
N THR A 129 -8.98 15.07 26.42
CA THR A 129 -8.09 14.88 27.56
C THR A 129 -6.98 15.92 27.50
N ILE A 130 -6.81 16.71 28.56
CA ILE A 130 -5.74 17.69 28.68
C ILE A 130 -4.74 17.20 29.71
N ARG A 131 -3.46 17.12 29.31
CA ARG A 131 -2.36 16.90 30.25
C ARG A 131 -1.84 18.24 30.77
N TRP A 132 -2.11 18.52 32.03
CA TRP A 132 -1.75 19.76 32.69
C TRP A 132 -0.39 19.68 33.40
N SER A 133 0.46 20.67 33.12
CA SER A 133 1.69 20.98 33.85
C SER A 133 1.49 22.18 34.75
N ILE A 134 1.91 22.04 36.01
CA ILE A 134 1.77 23.08 37.03
C ILE A 134 3.05 23.91 37.11
N ILE A 135 2.95 25.19 36.78
CA ILE A 135 4.09 26.10 36.69
C ILE A 135 3.85 27.32 37.59
N ALA A 136 4.93 27.86 38.12
CA ALA A 136 4.95 29.12 38.83
C ALA A 136 5.95 30.07 38.16
N CYS A 137 5.56 31.33 38.01
CA CYS A 137 6.36 32.38 37.43
C CYS A 137 6.64 33.50 38.44
N GLY A 138 7.87 34.00 38.44
CA GLY A 138 8.35 34.98 39.41
C GLY A 138 9.07 34.35 40.60
N GLN A 139 10.18 34.98 41.00
CA GLN A 139 11.15 34.44 41.97
C GLN A 139 10.55 34.07 43.34
N ALA A 140 9.42 34.67 43.74
CA ALA A 140 8.75 34.38 45.00
C ALA A 140 7.91 33.09 44.98
N PHE A 141 7.48 32.64 43.79
CA PHE A 141 6.59 31.48 43.62
C PHE A 141 7.33 30.24 43.14
N ILE A 142 8.57 30.40 42.65
CA ILE A 142 9.38 29.31 42.07
C ILE A 142 10.12 28.54 43.15
N LEU A 143 10.08 27.22 43.06
CA LEU A 143 10.89 26.32 43.87
C LEU A 143 12.36 26.51 43.49
N PRO A 144 13.26 26.85 44.45
CA PRO A 144 14.66 27.09 44.15
C PRO A 144 15.32 25.92 43.41
N GLY A 145 15.97 26.23 42.28
CA GLY A 145 16.61 25.22 41.42
C GLY A 145 15.69 24.57 40.37
N SER A 146 14.43 25.00 40.25
CA SER A 146 13.48 24.50 39.23
C SER A 146 13.28 25.42 38.03
N GLY A 147 14.00 26.54 37.95
CA GLY A 147 13.89 27.51 36.85
C GLY A 147 14.29 26.95 35.49
N GLY A 148 13.76 27.51 34.41
CA GLY A 148 13.99 27.05 33.04
C GLY A 148 12.83 26.23 32.44
N ALA A 149 11.67 26.18 33.10
CA ALA A 149 10.52 25.40 32.63
C ALA A 149 9.98 25.95 31.29
N HIS A 150 9.76 25.05 30.33
CA HIS A 150 9.31 25.37 28.96
C HIS A 150 10.12 26.48 28.26
N GLY A 151 11.41 26.58 28.59
CA GLY A 151 12.33 27.55 27.98
C GLY A 151 12.28 28.96 28.57
N SER A 152 11.50 29.21 29.63
CA SER A 152 11.53 30.46 30.38
C SER A 152 12.43 30.36 31.61
N ALA A 153 13.38 31.27 31.77
CA ALA A 153 14.32 31.27 32.89
C ALA A 153 13.66 31.71 34.22
N ASP A 154 12.62 32.54 34.15
CA ASP A 154 11.92 33.13 35.29
C ASP A 154 10.64 32.37 35.67
N CYS A 155 10.47 31.15 35.15
CA CYS A 155 9.41 30.23 35.52
C CYS A 155 9.96 28.84 35.83
N GLY A 156 9.31 28.16 36.76
CA GLY A 156 9.70 26.86 37.27
C GLY A 156 8.55 26.17 37.99
N LEU A 157 8.85 25.22 38.86
CA LEU A 157 7.82 24.56 39.66
C LEU A 157 7.35 25.43 40.84
N PRO A 158 6.11 25.30 41.31
CA PRO A 158 5.65 26.03 42.49
C PRO A 158 6.42 25.67 43.77
N ALA A 159 6.78 26.68 44.55
CA ALA A 159 7.42 26.50 45.87
C ALA A 159 6.43 26.07 46.97
N MET A 160 5.12 26.15 46.71
CA MET A 160 4.04 25.90 47.66
C MET A 160 3.22 24.67 47.26
N SER A 161 2.71 23.95 48.26
CA SER A 161 1.79 22.82 48.06
C SER A 161 0.38 23.32 47.73
N LEU A 162 -0.25 22.75 46.72
CA LEU A 162 -1.55 23.20 46.22
C LEU A 162 -2.41 22.02 45.74
N SER A 163 -3.73 22.20 45.80
CA SER A 163 -4.72 21.30 45.23
C SER A 163 -5.48 21.99 44.10
N LEU A 164 -5.70 21.27 43.01
CA LEU A 164 -6.39 21.75 41.82
C LEU A 164 -7.75 21.07 41.72
N PHE A 165 -8.76 21.85 41.37
CA PHE A 165 -10.11 21.36 41.14
C PHE A 165 -10.56 21.83 39.75
N VAL A 166 -11.25 20.94 39.05
CA VAL A 166 -11.74 21.17 37.70
C VAL A 166 -13.25 20.99 37.65
N ASP A 167 -13.92 21.83 36.84
CA ASP A 167 -15.34 21.78 36.48
C ASP A 167 -16.33 21.64 37.66
N GLY A 168 -15.96 22.26 38.80
CA GLY A 168 -16.79 22.27 40.00
C GLY A 168 -16.73 21.00 40.86
N GLY A 169 -15.79 20.09 40.57
CA GLY A 169 -15.55 18.87 41.35
C GLY A 169 -15.36 19.16 42.85
N SER A 170 -15.93 18.29 43.69
CA SER A 170 -15.78 18.34 45.15
C SER A 170 -14.42 17.82 45.61
N ASP A 171 -13.86 16.87 44.87
CA ASP A 171 -12.55 16.27 45.14
C ASP A 171 -11.48 16.93 44.26
N PRO A 172 -10.24 17.07 44.76
CA PRO A 172 -9.16 17.65 43.97
C PRO A 172 -8.76 16.70 42.83
N ALA A 173 -8.73 17.23 41.61
CA ALA A 173 -8.26 16.51 40.42
C ALA A 173 -6.76 16.18 40.53
N ALA A 174 -5.98 17.09 41.13
CA ALA A 174 -4.56 16.87 41.40
C ALA A 174 -4.12 17.56 42.69
N THR A 175 -3.13 16.96 43.37
CA THR A 175 -2.51 17.53 44.57
C THR A 175 -1.00 17.55 44.39
N TYR A 176 -0.41 18.75 44.43
CA TYR A 176 1.02 18.99 44.27
C TYR A 176 1.66 19.30 45.63
N ASP A 177 2.75 18.59 45.95
CA ASP A 177 3.55 18.84 47.15
C ASP A 177 5.05 18.84 46.81
N PRO A 178 5.73 20.01 46.88
CA PRO A 178 7.15 20.12 46.55
C PRO A 178 8.08 19.46 47.58
N THR A 179 7.57 19.08 48.75
CA THR A 179 8.37 18.39 49.79
C THR A 179 8.64 16.93 49.44
N LEU A 180 7.81 16.32 48.60
CA LEU A 180 7.93 14.93 48.18
C LEU A 180 9.05 14.71 47.13
N PHE A 181 9.63 15.79 46.58
CA PHE A 181 10.65 15.68 45.55
C PHE A 181 12.01 15.20 46.10
N PRO A 182 12.59 14.12 45.55
CA PRO A 182 13.86 13.56 46.02
C PRO A 182 15.06 14.47 45.69
N TYR A 183 16.07 14.43 46.56
CA TYR A 183 17.36 15.10 46.36
C TYR A 183 18.40 14.12 45.81
N SER A 184 19.28 14.58 44.92
CA SER A 184 20.41 13.79 44.45
C SER A 184 21.48 13.69 45.53
N ASN A 185 21.83 12.46 45.93
CA ASN A 185 22.80 12.17 46.99
C ASN A 185 24.21 12.74 46.72
N GLY A 186 24.58 13.06 45.47
CA GLY A 186 25.92 13.51 45.10
C GLY A 186 26.09 15.02 44.93
N SER A 187 25.03 15.74 44.55
CA SER A 187 25.10 17.18 44.24
C SER A 187 24.29 18.06 45.20
N GLY A 188 23.43 17.47 46.04
CA GLY A 188 22.46 18.21 46.85
C GLY A 188 21.42 18.96 46.01
N GLN A 189 21.48 18.84 44.68
CA GLN A 189 20.52 19.42 43.76
C GLN A 189 19.38 18.43 43.51
N ARG A 190 18.19 18.96 43.27
CA ARG A 190 17.04 18.17 42.83
C ARG A 190 17.29 17.74 41.38
N ASN A 191 17.06 16.46 41.05
CA ASN A 191 17.17 15.98 39.67
C ASN A 191 16.15 16.74 38.79
N SER A 192 16.49 17.03 37.52
CA SER A 192 15.65 17.81 36.58
C SER A 192 14.16 17.53 36.75
N ILE A 193 13.44 18.50 37.31
CA ILE A 193 12.09 18.32 37.87
C ILE A 193 11.00 18.65 36.84
N GLN A 194 11.39 19.07 35.63
CA GLN A 194 10.47 19.61 34.62
C GLN A 194 9.41 18.59 34.15
N ASN A 195 9.69 17.28 34.25
CA ASN A 195 8.77 16.22 33.83
C ASN A 195 8.07 15.50 35.00
N MET A 196 8.19 15.98 36.24
CA MET A 196 7.85 15.17 37.42
C MET A 196 6.45 15.36 38.00
N PHE A 197 5.68 16.37 37.55
CA PHE A 197 4.30 16.52 38.02
C PHE A 197 3.37 17.03 36.92
N GLN A 198 2.67 16.08 36.31
CA GLN A 198 1.60 16.29 35.33
C GLN A 198 0.36 15.53 35.80
N PHE A 199 -0.82 16.02 35.47
CA PHE A 199 -2.06 15.30 35.66
C PHE A 199 -2.94 15.40 34.41
N ASP A 200 -3.67 14.34 34.15
CA ASP A 200 -4.59 14.25 33.01
C ASP A 200 -6.01 14.54 33.53
N ASP A 201 -6.78 15.30 32.76
CA ASP A 201 -8.18 15.59 33.03
C ASP A 201 -9.02 15.44 31.76
N ASP A 202 -10.19 14.82 31.90
CA ASP A 202 -11.07 14.44 30.79
C ASP A 202 -12.29 15.36 30.74
N HIS A 203 -12.51 16.00 29.60
CA HIS A 203 -13.65 16.89 29.39
C HIS A 203 -14.56 16.42 28.28
N VAL A 204 -15.87 16.66 28.43
CA VAL A 204 -16.84 16.40 27.37
C VAL A 204 -16.90 17.59 26.42
N LEU A 205 -16.80 17.32 25.12
CA LEU A 205 -16.84 18.34 24.08
C LEU A 205 -18.27 18.75 23.72
N ASP A 206 -18.45 20.03 23.44
CA ASP A 206 -19.65 20.54 22.81
C ASP A 206 -19.60 20.30 21.28
N VAL A 207 -20.56 19.51 20.78
CA VAL A 207 -20.61 18.91 19.44
C VAL A 207 -21.65 19.54 18.49
N HIS A 208 -22.20 20.72 18.78
CA HIS A 208 -23.23 21.34 17.93
C HIS A 208 -22.84 21.47 16.44
N GLU A 209 -21.55 21.70 16.14
CA GLU A 209 -21.02 21.82 14.76
C GLU A 209 -20.25 20.57 14.27
N ALA A 210 -20.28 19.45 15.00
CA ALA A 210 -19.51 18.24 14.68
C ALA A 210 -19.96 17.54 13.38
N ARG A 211 -21.20 17.78 12.92
CA ARG A 211 -21.78 17.14 11.72
C ARG A 211 -21.23 17.65 10.38
N LEU A 212 -20.37 18.67 10.42
CA LEU A 212 -19.88 19.40 9.25
C LEU A 212 -18.50 18.91 8.76
N TYR A 213 -18.09 17.69 9.13
CA TYR A 213 -16.81 17.11 8.68
C TYR A 213 -16.55 17.34 7.18
N PRO A 214 -15.34 17.81 6.78
CA PRO A 214 -14.14 18.07 7.61
C PRO A 214 -14.05 19.50 8.18
N PHE A 215 -15.13 20.28 8.11
CA PHE A 215 -15.26 21.64 8.66
C PHE A 215 -15.92 21.67 10.04
N ASP A 216 -15.95 20.52 10.70
CA ASP A 216 -16.35 20.33 12.09
C ASP A 216 -15.54 21.24 13.03
N THR A 217 -16.25 21.77 14.02
CA THR A 217 -15.70 22.57 15.11
C THR A 217 -16.25 22.03 16.42
N TYR A 218 -15.36 21.84 17.39
CA TYR A 218 -15.70 21.45 18.75
C TYR A 218 -15.36 22.59 19.70
N LEU A 219 -16.17 22.75 20.73
CA LEU A 219 -15.99 23.78 21.74
C LEU A 219 -15.87 23.12 23.11
N LEU A 220 -14.98 23.63 23.95
CA LEU A 220 -14.86 23.25 25.34
C LEU A 220 -14.85 24.51 26.20
N THR A 221 -15.56 24.47 27.32
CA THR A 221 -15.43 25.45 28.39
C THR A 221 -15.19 24.68 29.67
N SER A 222 -14.05 24.93 30.32
CA SER A 222 -13.68 24.31 31.59
C SER A 222 -13.30 25.39 32.60
N THR A 223 -13.55 25.14 33.88
CA THR A 223 -13.23 26.06 34.98
C THR A 223 -12.26 25.41 35.94
N LEU A 224 -11.10 26.06 36.15
CA LEU A 224 -10.07 25.59 37.06
C LEU A 224 -9.96 26.52 38.28
N ARG A 225 -9.73 25.93 39.46
CA ARG A 225 -9.41 26.67 40.70
C ARG A 225 -8.29 25.97 41.46
N ALA A 226 -7.45 26.76 42.12
CA ALA A 226 -6.36 26.27 42.96
C ALA A 226 -6.59 26.66 44.42
N MET A 227 -6.27 25.76 45.35
CA MET A 227 -6.31 26.03 46.78
C MET A 227 -4.97 25.65 47.43
N SER A 228 -4.57 26.38 48.46
CA SER A 228 -3.40 26.06 49.29
C SER A 228 -3.69 24.81 50.13
N LEU A 229 -2.82 23.82 50.07
CA LEU A 229 -2.98 22.58 50.86
C LEU A 229 -2.95 22.80 52.39
N PRO A 230 -2.05 23.62 52.98
CA PRO A 230 -1.99 23.82 54.43
C PRO A 230 -3.12 24.70 54.97
N ASP A 231 -3.51 25.76 54.24
CA ASP A 231 -4.38 26.81 54.76
C ASP A 231 -5.79 26.81 54.13
N ASN A 232 -6.01 25.95 53.13
CA ASN A 232 -7.24 25.86 52.34
C ASN A 232 -7.74 27.22 51.79
N GLN A 233 -6.79 28.12 51.50
CA GLN A 233 -7.06 29.44 50.92
C GLN A 233 -7.01 29.38 49.40
N SER A 234 -7.84 30.18 48.71
CA SER A 234 -7.85 30.24 47.24
C SER A 234 -6.57 30.87 46.70
N LEU A 235 -5.94 30.20 45.74
CA LEU A 235 -4.76 30.69 45.02
C LEU A 235 -5.18 31.12 43.61
N PRO A 236 -4.91 32.37 43.19
CA PRO A 236 -5.29 32.84 41.87
C PRO A 236 -4.39 32.23 40.80
N ILE A 237 -5.01 31.57 39.82
CA ILE A 237 -4.34 31.13 38.59
C ILE A 237 -4.25 32.35 37.66
N GLN A 238 -3.04 32.72 37.25
CA GLN A 238 -2.80 33.92 36.45
C GLN A 238 -3.03 33.67 34.97
N ARG A 239 -2.76 32.45 34.49
CA ARG A 239 -2.91 32.08 33.08
C ARG A 239 -3.24 30.61 32.92
N LEU A 240 -4.08 30.32 31.93
CA LEU A 240 -4.34 28.97 31.41
C LEU A 240 -4.04 28.99 29.90
N ALA A 241 -3.25 28.04 29.42
CA ALA A 241 -2.92 27.92 28.00
C ALA A 241 -2.74 26.46 27.62
N THR A 242 -2.99 26.11 26.36
CA THR A 242 -2.74 24.76 25.82
C THR A 242 -1.91 24.87 24.55
N LEU A 243 -1.41 23.74 24.04
CA LEU A 243 -0.81 23.70 22.70
C LEU A 243 -1.81 24.18 21.65
N SER A 244 -1.32 24.93 20.66
CA SER A 244 -2.15 25.51 19.60
C SER A 244 -2.35 24.58 18.40
N VAL A 245 -1.50 23.56 18.25
CA VAL A 245 -1.53 22.60 17.15
C VAL A 245 -1.15 21.22 17.69
N THR A 246 -1.95 20.22 17.37
CA THR A 246 -1.68 18.79 17.55
C THR A 246 -1.54 18.11 16.19
N SER A 247 -1.30 16.80 16.14
CA SER A 247 -1.16 16.06 14.88
C SER A 247 -2.43 16.14 14.00
N SER A 248 -3.61 16.21 14.63
CA SER A 248 -4.91 16.09 13.97
C SER A 248 -5.79 17.33 14.11
N PHE A 249 -5.48 18.25 15.03
CA PHE A 249 -6.31 19.41 15.33
C PHE A 249 -5.50 20.68 15.55
N VAL A 250 -6.13 21.81 15.23
CA VAL A 250 -5.70 23.16 15.61
C VAL A 250 -6.61 23.61 16.75
N ILE A 251 -5.99 24.00 17.85
CA ILE A 251 -6.67 24.36 19.10
C ILE A 251 -6.43 25.84 19.36
N SER A 252 -7.50 26.60 19.47
CA SER A 252 -7.45 28.00 19.89
C SER A 252 -7.86 28.07 21.35
N SER A 253 -6.90 28.32 22.25
CA SER A 253 -7.16 28.53 23.68
C SER A 253 -7.35 30.00 24.01
N SER A 254 -8.35 30.31 24.84
CA SER A 254 -8.52 31.63 25.48
C SER A 254 -8.91 31.46 26.94
N ASP A 255 -8.45 32.35 27.81
CA ASP A 255 -8.66 32.26 29.25
C ASP A 255 -9.22 33.56 29.85
N ALA A 256 -10.05 33.43 30.90
CA ALA A 256 -10.66 34.57 31.58
C ALA A 256 -10.75 34.34 33.10
N PRO A 257 -10.38 35.33 33.95
CA PRO A 257 -10.54 35.20 35.40
C PRO A 257 -12.02 35.18 35.78
N THR A 258 -12.41 34.21 36.59
CA THR A 258 -13.77 34.01 37.09
C THR A 258 -13.77 33.81 38.61
N PHE A 259 -14.94 33.68 39.21
CA PHE A 259 -15.07 33.35 40.61
C PHE A 259 -16.22 32.36 40.82
N VAL A 260 -16.02 31.41 41.73
CA VAL A 260 -17.06 30.47 42.15
C VAL A 260 -17.55 30.90 43.52
N GLU A 261 -18.86 31.08 43.65
CA GLU A 261 -19.52 31.40 44.92
C GLU A 261 -19.84 30.11 45.67
N GLY A 262 -19.22 29.94 46.85
CA GLY A 262 -19.47 28.80 47.72
C GLY A 262 -20.80 28.90 48.48
N VAL A 263 -21.20 27.80 49.12
CA VAL A 263 -22.49 27.66 49.85
C VAL A 263 -22.72 28.72 50.94
N GLN A 264 -21.66 29.36 51.44
CA GLN A 264 -21.70 30.44 52.45
C GLN A 264 -21.48 31.85 51.87
N GLY A 265 -21.55 32.04 50.55
CA GLY A 265 -21.26 33.31 49.88
C GLY A 265 -19.76 33.67 49.81
N VAL A 266 -18.88 32.72 50.16
CA VAL A 266 -17.43 32.88 50.05
C VAL A 266 -17.04 32.76 48.58
N GLN A 267 -16.50 33.83 48.00
CA GLN A 267 -16.00 33.82 46.63
C GLN A 267 -14.61 33.18 46.60
N THR A 268 -14.47 32.18 45.74
CA THR A 268 -13.18 31.52 45.46
C THR A 268 -12.73 31.92 44.06
N ALA A 269 -11.47 32.33 43.93
CA ALA A 269 -10.90 32.68 42.63
C ALA A 269 -10.83 31.43 41.73
N SER A 270 -11.35 31.56 40.51
CA SER A 270 -11.28 30.54 39.47
C SER A 270 -10.84 31.18 38.16
N ARG A 271 -10.58 30.35 37.16
CA ARG A 271 -10.28 30.83 35.82
C ARG A 271 -10.87 29.87 34.81
N ASP A 272 -11.54 30.43 33.82
CA ASP A 272 -12.17 29.66 32.77
C ASP A 272 -11.20 29.53 31.59
N LEU A 273 -11.14 28.32 31.05
CA LEU A 273 -10.49 27.99 29.80
C LEU A 273 -11.56 27.72 28.75
N MET A 274 -11.47 28.42 27.63
CA MET A 274 -12.30 28.17 26.46
C MET A 274 -11.39 27.65 25.34
N LEU A 275 -11.66 26.44 24.85
CA LEU A 275 -10.98 25.88 23.69
C LEU A 275 -11.92 25.82 22.50
N ARG A 276 -11.40 26.20 21.33
CA ARG A 276 -12.02 25.95 20.04
C ARG A 276 -11.13 25.03 19.23
N VAL A 277 -11.61 23.81 19.00
CA VAL A 277 -10.88 22.75 18.32
C VAL A 277 -11.41 22.61 16.89
N ARG A 278 -10.49 22.62 15.92
CA ARG A 278 -10.81 22.56 14.48
C ARG A 278 -9.78 21.71 13.76
N ARG A 279 -10.18 21.05 12.66
CA ARG A 279 -9.22 20.33 11.82
C ARG A 279 -8.25 21.27 11.09
N PRO A 280 -6.97 20.86 10.91
CA PRO A 280 -5.99 21.61 10.15
C PRO A 280 -6.36 21.67 8.66
N ALA A 281 -5.82 22.67 7.95
CA ALA A 281 -6.18 22.91 6.55
C ALA A 281 -5.76 21.74 5.63
N GLU A 282 -4.67 21.08 6.00
CA GLU A 282 -4.07 19.93 5.32
C GLU A 282 -5.00 18.72 5.38
N ALA A 283 -5.52 18.38 6.56
CA ALA A 283 -6.47 17.29 6.74
C ALA A 283 -7.78 17.54 5.97
N ARG A 284 -8.27 18.79 5.99
CA ARG A 284 -9.44 19.21 5.20
C ARG A 284 -9.24 19.04 3.71
N LEU A 285 -8.10 19.51 3.20
CA LEU A 285 -7.76 19.39 1.78
C LEU A 285 -7.69 17.92 1.37
N TYR A 286 -7.01 17.08 2.16
CA TYR A 286 -6.88 15.66 1.89
C TYR A 286 -8.25 14.94 1.88
N ALA A 287 -9.12 15.21 2.87
CA ALA A 287 -10.48 14.68 2.88
C ALA A 287 -11.31 15.13 1.66
N LEU A 288 -11.21 16.40 1.25
CA LEU A 288 -11.90 16.93 0.06
C LEU A 288 -11.36 16.35 -1.25
N LEU A 289 -10.06 16.08 -1.35
CA LEU A 289 -9.46 15.40 -2.51
C LEU A 289 -9.98 13.96 -2.63
N LEU A 290 -10.04 13.22 -1.53
CA LEU A 290 -10.61 11.87 -1.50
C LEU A 290 -12.11 11.91 -1.86
N PHE A 291 -12.87 12.85 -1.31
CA PHE A 291 -14.27 13.06 -1.66
C PHE A 291 -14.47 13.34 -3.16
N GLY A 292 -13.64 14.22 -3.73
CA GLY A 292 -13.65 14.53 -5.16
C GLY A 292 -13.28 13.33 -6.03
N ALA A 293 -12.24 12.59 -5.66
CA ALA A 293 -11.83 11.37 -6.35
C ALA A 293 -12.93 10.30 -6.34
N SER A 294 -13.63 10.11 -5.21
CA SER A 294 -14.75 9.17 -5.12
C SER A 294 -15.92 9.57 -6.04
N TRP A 295 -16.23 10.87 -6.15
CA TRP A 295 -17.23 11.35 -7.12
C TRP A 295 -16.79 11.16 -8.56
N MET A 296 -15.51 11.39 -8.88
CA MET A 296 -14.97 11.13 -10.21
C MET A 296 -15.10 9.65 -10.59
N LEU A 297 -14.83 8.74 -9.65
CA LEU A 297 -14.99 7.30 -9.85
C LEU A 297 -16.47 6.92 -10.04
N ALA A 298 -17.38 7.45 -9.23
CA ALA A 298 -18.82 7.22 -9.39
C ALA A 298 -19.32 7.71 -10.76
N HIS A 299 -18.94 8.92 -11.18
CA HIS A 299 -19.27 9.43 -12.52
C HIS A 299 -18.64 8.60 -13.64
N ALA A 300 -17.42 8.07 -13.44
CA ALA A 300 -16.80 7.16 -14.40
C ALA A 300 -17.63 5.88 -14.60
N THR A 301 -18.23 5.32 -13.54
CA THR A 301 -19.13 4.16 -13.69
C THR A 301 -20.37 4.46 -14.52
N VAL A 302 -20.95 5.66 -14.36
CA VAL A 302 -22.09 6.10 -15.18
C VAL A 302 -21.67 6.31 -16.64
N ALA A 303 -20.50 6.89 -16.88
CA ALA A 303 -19.94 7.04 -18.22
C ALA A 303 -19.71 5.67 -18.90
N LEU A 304 -19.26 4.66 -18.16
CA LEU A 304 -19.10 3.30 -18.68
C LEU A 304 -20.43 2.67 -19.12
N VAL A 305 -21.53 2.92 -18.40
CA VAL A 305 -22.88 2.52 -18.84
C VAL A 305 -23.23 3.18 -20.17
N ALA A 306 -23.04 4.50 -20.27
CA ALA A 306 -23.34 5.26 -21.48
C ALA A 306 -22.50 4.79 -22.69
N PHE A 307 -21.19 4.58 -22.51
CA PHE A 307 -20.33 4.02 -23.57
C PHE A 307 -20.74 2.61 -23.97
N SER A 308 -21.15 1.80 -23.00
CA SER A 308 -21.61 0.43 -23.24
C SER A 308 -22.83 0.37 -24.17
N TRP A 309 -23.70 1.39 -24.17
CA TRP A 309 -24.84 1.45 -25.10
C TRP A 309 -24.43 1.44 -26.57
N THR A 310 -23.26 2.00 -26.90
CA THR A 310 -22.75 2.07 -28.28
C THR A 310 -21.98 0.82 -28.72
N LEU A 311 -21.47 0.05 -27.76
CA LEU A 311 -20.74 -1.19 -28.03
C LEU A 311 -21.72 -2.31 -28.40
N LYS A 312 -21.29 -3.30 -29.20
CA LYS A 312 -22.12 -4.47 -29.57
C LYS A 312 -21.69 -5.79 -28.90
N GLY A 313 -20.47 -5.88 -28.38
CA GLY A 313 -19.94 -7.12 -27.77
C GLY A 313 -20.27 -7.23 -26.28
N ALA A 314 -20.81 -8.38 -25.86
CA ALA A 314 -21.10 -8.69 -24.45
C ALA A 314 -19.83 -8.80 -23.60
N ASP A 315 -18.76 -9.38 -24.15
CA ASP A 315 -17.42 -9.47 -23.57
C ASP A 315 -16.86 -8.10 -23.14
N LYS A 316 -17.08 -7.07 -23.96
CA LYS A 316 -16.62 -5.70 -23.67
C LYS A 316 -17.45 -5.04 -22.56
N VAL A 317 -18.76 -5.27 -22.55
CA VAL A 317 -19.65 -4.77 -21.47
C VAL A 317 -19.33 -5.43 -20.15
N LEU A 318 -19.07 -6.74 -20.15
CA LEU A 318 -18.71 -7.47 -18.95
C LEU A 318 -17.41 -6.93 -18.32
N ARG A 319 -16.43 -6.50 -19.13
CA ARG A 319 -15.23 -5.81 -18.64
C ARG A 319 -15.55 -4.46 -17.98
N HIS A 320 -16.47 -3.69 -18.57
CA HIS A 320 -16.95 -2.45 -17.97
C HIS A 320 -17.70 -2.70 -16.65
N ALA A 321 -18.51 -3.77 -16.57
CA ALA A 321 -19.16 -4.21 -15.34
C ALA A 321 -18.13 -4.58 -14.26
N ALA A 322 -17.08 -5.32 -14.62
CA ALA A 322 -16.01 -5.70 -13.70
C ALA A 322 -15.26 -4.48 -13.16
N PHE A 323 -14.94 -3.50 -14.01
CA PHE A 323 -14.34 -2.25 -13.56
C PHE A 323 -15.28 -1.46 -12.65
N ALA A 324 -16.56 -1.34 -13.01
CA ALA A 324 -17.54 -0.64 -12.17
C ALA A 324 -17.74 -1.35 -10.82
N PHE A 325 -17.68 -2.69 -10.78
CA PHE A 325 -17.71 -3.47 -9.55
C PHE A 325 -16.48 -3.19 -8.67
N LEU A 326 -15.29 -3.09 -9.26
CA LEU A 326 -14.08 -2.67 -8.54
C LEU A 326 -14.24 -1.27 -7.92
N VAL A 327 -14.88 -0.33 -8.64
CA VAL A 327 -15.17 1.01 -8.10
C VAL A 327 -16.11 0.97 -6.90
N VAL A 328 -17.17 0.14 -6.94
CA VAL A 328 -18.08 -0.05 -5.79
C VAL A 328 -17.33 -0.53 -4.55
N LEU A 329 -16.30 -1.36 -4.72
CA LEU A 329 -15.46 -1.84 -3.61
C LEU A 329 -14.42 -0.81 -3.16
N LEU A 330 -13.99 0.09 -4.05
CA LEU A 330 -12.96 1.10 -3.77
C LEU A 330 -13.52 2.33 -3.03
N ILE A 331 -14.73 2.77 -3.32
CA ILE A 331 -15.34 3.97 -2.70
C ILE A 331 -15.37 3.87 -1.15
N PRO A 332 -15.76 2.75 -0.53
CA PRO A 332 -15.66 2.58 0.93
C PRO A 332 -14.23 2.68 1.47
N GLN A 333 -13.23 2.19 0.74
CA GLN A 333 -11.83 2.29 1.15
C GLN A 333 -11.34 3.73 1.12
N LEU A 334 -11.75 4.51 0.11
CA LEU A 334 -11.45 5.94 0.04
C LEU A 334 -12.14 6.73 1.17
N ARG A 335 -13.34 6.31 1.59
CA ARG A 335 -14.04 6.90 2.75
C ARG A 335 -13.35 6.58 4.08
N ASN A 336 -12.86 5.35 4.26
CA ASN A 336 -12.12 4.94 5.45
C ASN A 336 -10.70 5.50 5.51
N ALA A 337 -10.14 5.90 4.36
CA ALA A 337 -8.83 6.54 4.30
C ALA A 337 -8.85 8.03 4.70
N MET A 338 -10.03 8.59 5.02
CA MET A 338 -10.15 9.99 5.43
C MET A 338 -9.64 10.18 6.89
N PRO A 339 -8.89 11.25 7.20
CA PRO A 339 -8.21 11.39 8.50
C PRO A 339 -9.21 11.62 9.64
N ASP A 340 -9.16 10.76 10.65
CA ASP A 340 -9.97 10.80 11.88
C ASP A 340 -11.44 11.11 11.59
N ALA A 341 -11.95 10.51 10.52
CA ALA A 341 -13.29 10.77 10.03
C ALA A 341 -14.29 9.99 10.89
N PRO A 342 -15.42 10.60 11.28
CA PRO A 342 -16.42 9.94 12.10
C PRO A 342 -16.98 8.71 11.36
N GLY A 343 -17.57 7.80 12.15
CA GLY A 343 -18.29 6.64 11.65
C GLY A 343 -19.41 6.98 10.65
N PHE A 344 -20.05 5.95 10.10
CA PHE A 344 -21.13 6.10 9.12
C PHE A 344 -22.47 6.50 9.78
N ASP A 345 -22.50 7.64 10.46
CA ASP A 345 -23.62 8.11 11.27
C ASP A 345 -24.50 9.17 10.58
N GLY A 346 -24.24 9.46 9.30
CA GLY A 346 -25.03 10.41 8.52
C GLY A 346 -24.54 11.86 8.62
N VAL A 347 -23.28 12.07 9.01
CA VAL A 347 -22.53 13.31 8.80
C VAL A 347 -22.66 13.80 7.35
N LEU A 348 -22.58 15.13 7.14
CA LEU A 348 -22.84 15.78 5.86
C LEU A 348 -22.15 15.06 4.68
N ILE A 349 -20.88 14.71 4.84
CA ILE A 349 -20.07 14.06 3.80
C ILE A 349 -20.64 12.70 3.35
N ASP A 350 -21.29 11.96 4.24
CA ASP A 350 -21.88 10.67 3.92
C ASP A 350 -23.21 10.85 3.20
N ALA A 351 -24.02 11.82 3.66
CA ALA A 351 -25.31 12.15 3.07
C ALA A 351 -25.20 12.66 1.63
N ILE A 352 -24.22 13.53 1.33
CA ILE A 352 -24.02 14.10 -0.02
C ILE A 352 -22.91 13.41 -0.83
N GLY A 353 -22.20 12.46 -0.23
CA GLY A 353 -21.05 11.79 -0.84
C GLY A 353 -21.23 10.28 -0.84
N PHE A 354 -20.81 9.63 0.24
CA PHE A 354 -20.68 8.19 0.30
C PHE A 354 -21.96 7.44 -0.13
N PHE A 355 -23.13 7.79 0.40
CA PHE A 355 -24.38 7.10 0.07
C PHE A 355 -24.80 7.31 -1.40
N PRO A 356 -24.88 8.55 -1.94
CA PRO A 356 -25.14 8.76 -3.37
C PRO A 356 -24.11 8.08 -4.30
N GLN A 357 -22.82 8.11 -3.95
CA GLN A 357 -21.75 7.49 -4.73
C GLN A 357 -21.92 5.96 -4.80
N MET A 358 -22.21 5.32 -3.66
CA MET A 358 -22.48 3.89 -3.61
C MET A 358 -23.74 3.50 -4.40
N LEU A 359 -24.82 4.26 -4.26
CA LEU A 359 -26.07 4.00 -4.97
C LEU A 359 -25.91 4.12 -6.49
N THR A 360 -25.25 5.17 -6.96
CA THR A 360 -25.05 5.44 -8.40
C THR A 360 -24.10 4.42 -9.05
N SER A 361 -23.02 4.05 -8.36
CA SER A 361 -22.06 3.06 -8.85
C SER A 361 -22.66 1.64 -8.85
N ALA A 362 -23.38 1.24 -7.79
CA ALA A 362 -24.07 -0.05 -7.73
C ALA A 362 -25.15 -0.18 -8.81
N ALA A 363 -25.96 0.87 -9.02
CA ALA A 363 -26.95 0.91 -10.10
C ALA A 363 -26.29 0.77 -11.49
N SER A 364 -25.12 1.38 -11.68
CA SER A 364 -24.35 1.28 -12.92
C SER A 364 -23.86 -0.15 -13.17
N VAL A 365 -23.39 -0.84 -12.13
CA VAL A 365 -23.00 -2.27 -12.22
C VAL A 365 -24.19 -3.14 -12.63
N LEU A 366 -25.34 -2.97 -11.98
CA LEU A 366 -26.56 -3.72 -12.30
C LEU A 366 -27.01 -3.49 -13.75
N MET A 367 -26.97 -2.24 -14.21
CA MET A 367 -27.27 -1.89 -15.60
C MET A 367 -26.31 -2.57 -16.59
N LEU A 368 -25.01 -2.55 -16.32
CA LEU A 368 -24.01 -3.19 -17.18
C LEU A 368 -24.17 -4.71 -17.23
N ILE A 369 -24.46 -5.36 -16.10
CA ILE A 369 -24.74 -6.80 -16.04
C ILE A 369 -26.00 -7.11 -16.86
N ALA A 370 -27.09 -6.37 -16.66
CA ALA A 370 -28.33 -6.55 -17.41
C ALA A 370 -28.12 -6.38 -18.92
N MET A 371 -27.33 -5.38 -19.33
CA MET A 371 -26.95 -5.18 -20.73
C MET A 371 -26.11 -6.34 -21.29
N SER A 372 -25.18 -6.87 -20.51
CA SER A 372 -24.38 -8.04 -20.90
C SER A 372 -25.25 -9.27 -21.09
N VAL A 373 -26.14 -9.56 -20.14
CA VAL A 373 -27.09 -10.68 -20.20
C VAL A 373 -28.01 -10.55 -21.40
N LYS A 374 -28.60 -9.37 -21.62
CA LYS A 374 -29.47 -9.12 -22.77
C LYS A 374 -28.75 -9.40 -24.10
N ARG A 375 -27.49 -8.99 -24.23
CA ARG A 375 -26.70 -9.20 -25.44
C ARG A 375 -26.32 -10.67 -25.66
N GLU A 376 -25.98 -11.40 -24.60
CA GLU A 376 -25.73 -12.84 -24.70
C GLU A 376 -27.00 -13.59 -25.13
N LEU A 377 -28.17 -13.23 -24.58
CA LEU A 377 -29.47 -13.78 -25.00
C LEU A 377 -29.77 -13.48 -26.48
N GLU A 378 -29.56 -12.24 -26.93
CA GLU A 378 -29.74 -11.86 -28.35
C GLU A 378 -28.80 -12.65 -29.29
N ILE A 379 -27.57 -12.93 -28.85
CA ILE A 379 -26.63 -13.77 -29.60
C ILE A 379 -27.14 -15.20 -29.70
N LEU A 380 -27.61 -15.78 -28.59
CA LEU A 380 -28.18 -17.14 -28.55
C LEU A 380 -29.41 -17.27 -29.46
N ASP A 381 -30.33 -16.30 -29.44
CA ASP A 381 -31.52 -16.28 -30.30
C ASP A 381 -31.19 -16.08 -31.79
N SER A 382 -30.06 -15.44 -32.10
CA SER A 382 -29.63 -15.16 -33.48
C SER A 382 -28.88 -16.32 -34.17
N SER A 383 -28.53 -17.38 -33.45
CA SER A 383 -27.83 -18.55 -34.02
C SER A 383 -28.83 -19.48 -34.73
N PRO A 384 -28.76 -19.66 -36.07
CA PRO A 384 -29.76 -20.46 -36.78
C PRO A 384 -29.52 -21.97 -36.61
N ALA A 385 -30.62 -22.66 -36.26
CA ALA A 385 -30.95 -24.07 -36.51
C ALA A 385 -30.13 -25.18 -35.81
N VAL A 386 -30.77 -25.82 -34.82
CA VAL A 386 -30.84 -27.30 -34.73
C VAL A 386 -32.31 -27.69 -34.54
N GLU A 387 -33.13 -27.40 -35.56
CA GLU A 387 -34.49 -27.93 -35.70
C GLU A 387 -34.49 -28.84 -36.93
N GLU A 388 -33.74 -29.95 -36.88
CA GLU A 388 -33.89 -31.06 -37.85
C GLU A 388 -33.18 -32.33 -37.36
N ARG A 389 -33.74 -33.02 -36.35
CA ARG A 389 -33.47 -34.46 -36.14
C ARG A 389 -34.50 -35.23 -35.31
N ILE A 390 -35.77 -34.84 -35.32
CA ILE A 390 -36.82 -35.65 -34.70
C ILE A 390 -37.92 -35.91 -35.71
N LYS A 391 -37.67 -36.86 -36.61
CA LYS A 391 -38.70 -37.62 -37.32
C LYS A 391 -38.13 -38.99 -37.68
N GLU A 392 -38.56 -40.01 -36.91
CA GLU A 392 -38.94 -41.38 -37.30
C GLU A 392 -38.81 -42.37 -36.10
N VAL A 393 -39.89 -42.47 -35.29
CA VAL A 393 -40.75 -43.65 -34.95
C VAL A 393 -40.09 -45.04 -34.69
N PRO A 394 -40.63 -46.02 -33.88
CA PRO A 394 -41.77 -46.08 -32.92
C PRO A 394 -41.44 -46.71 -31.52
N ALA A 395 -42.42 -46.67 -30.62
CA ALA A 395 -42.52 -47.51 -29.39
C ALA A 395 -42.71 -49.01 -29.70
N PRO A 396 -42.47 -49.93 -28.71
CA PRO A 396 -43.64 -50.55 -28.05
C PRO A 396 -43.49 -50.99 -26.56
N LEU A 397 -44.64 -50.99 -25.88
CA LEU A 397 -45.24 -51.98 -24.95
C LEU A 397 -44.54 -52.51 -23.66
N SER A 398 -45.10 -52.07 -22.52
CA SER A 398 -45.74 -52.84 -21.41
C SER A 398 -45.03 -54.02 -20.70
N ASN A 399 -44.88 -53.92 -19.36
CA ASN A 399 -45.61 -54.68 -18.32
C ASN A 399 -44.78 -54.90 -17.03
N GLY A 400 -45.42 -54.72 -15.87
CA GLY A 400 -45.41 -55.73 -14.79
C GLY A 400 -44.60 -55.48 -13.51
N ALA A 401 -45.33 -55.11 -12.45
CA ALA A 401 -45.40 -55.71 -11.09
C ALA A 401 -44.20 -55.66 -10.09
N ASP A 402 -44.50 -55.03 -8.94
CA ASP A 402 -44.35 -55.42 -7.52
C ASP A 402 -43.12 -56.21 -7.01
N GLU A 403 -42.49 -55.70 -5.94
CA GLU A 403 -42.54 -56.25 -4.56
C GLU A 403 -41.48 -55.59 -3.63
N ASP A 404 -41.99 -55.03 -2.52
CA ASP A 404 -41.61 -55.23 -1.11
C ASP A 404 -40.23 -54.85 -0.48
N ALA A 405 -40.38 -53.96 0.52
CA ALA A 405 -40.01 -54.10 1.94
C ALA A 405 -38.56 -53.97 2.46
N GLU A 406 -38.38 -52.87 3.22
CA GLU A 406 -37.98 -52.81 4.64
C GLU A 406 -36.51 -53.03 5.08
N GLY A 407 -35.94 -52.04 5.78
CA GLY A 407 -34.63 -52.14 6.45
C GLY A 407 -34.23 -50.89 7.24
N ARG A 408 -34.23 -51.02 8.56
CA ARG A 408 -34.19 -49.98 9.63
C ARG A 408 -32.77 -49.73 10.18
N GLY A 409 -32.49 -48.53 10.73
CA GLY A 409 -31.38 -48.25 11.69
C GLY A 409 -30.68 -46.90 11.47
N VAL A 410 -30.95 -45.77 12.15
CA VAL A 410 -30.83 -45.37 13.59
C VAL A 410 -29.47 -44.73 13.98
N HIS A 411 -29.55 -43.43 14.33
CA HIS A 411 -28.69 -42.55 15.19
C HIS A 411 -27.20 -42.33 14.81
N ARG A 412 -26.61 -41.13 14.95
CA ARG A 412 -26.55 -40.30 16.18
C ARG A 412 -26.01 -38.88 15.88
N HIS A 413 -26.56 -37.89 16.58
CA HIS A 413 -26.10 -36.49 16.65
C HIS A 413 -25.23 -36.24 17.89
N ARG A 414 -24.46 -35.12 17.85
CA ARG A 414 -23.80 -34.31 18.91
C ARG A 414 -22.28 -34.49 19.12
N PRO A 415 -21.57 -33.49 19.71
CA PRO A 415 -21.59 -32.03 19.45
C PRO A 415 -20.17 -31.41 19.40
N HIS A 416 -20.10 -30.10 19.08
CA HIS A 416 -19.05 -29.10 19.36
C HIS A 416 -17.61 -29.52 19.71
N ALA A 417 -16.66 -28.98 18.94
CA ALA A 417 -15.39 -28.48 19.44
C ALA A 417 -14.99 -27.23 18.65
N GLU A 418 -14.93 -26.11 19.36
CA GLU A 418 -14.44 -24.81 18.93
C GLU A 418 -12.90 -24.84 18.87
N PRO A 419 -12.25 -24.39 17.78
CA PRO A 419 -10.85 -24.02 17.82
C PRO A 419 -10.72 -22.50 17.69
N GLN A 420 -10.05 -21.95 18.70
CA GLN A 420 -9.68 -20.55 18.85
C GLN A 420 -9.15 -19.95 17.55
N SER A 421 -9.77 -18.85 17.17
CA SER A 421 -9.48 -18.03 16.01
C SER A 421 -8.20 -17.23 16.23
N HIS A 422 -7.06 -17.78 15.81
CA HIS A 422 -5.97 -16.91 15.37
C HIS A 422 -6.33 -16.39 13.98
N ILE A 423 -7.05 -15.27 13.97
CA ILE A 423 -7.28 -14.47 12.77
C ILE A 423 -5.89 -14.05 12.28
N LEU A 424 -5.39 -14.66 11.21
CA LEU A 424 -4.29 -14.09 10.46
C LEU A 424 -4.90 -12.93 9.65
N ILE A 425 -5.05 -11.79 10.34
CA ILE A 425 -5.35 -10.51 9.71
C ILE A 425 -4.27 -10.34 8.64
N ILE A 426 -4.65 -9.92 7.43
CA ILE A 426 -3.70 -9.24 6.54
C ILE A 426 -3.45 -7.89 7.20
N HIS A 427 -2.69 -7.94 8.30
CA HIS A 427 -2.09 -6.77 8.86
C HIS A 427 -0.97 -6.49 7.87
N LEU A 428 -1.13 -5.40 7.10
CA LEU A 428 0.01 -4.56 6.82
C LEU A 428 0.51 -4.08 8.20
N GLU A 429 1.11 -4.98 8.97
CA GLU A 429 1.81 -4.59 10.17
C GLU A 429 3.00 -3.80 9.66
N PRO A 430 3.15 -2.53 10.06
CA PRO A 430 4.36 -1.79 9.77
C PRO A 430 5.43 -2.39 10.68
N SER A 431 5.95 -3.58 10.32
CA SER A 431 7.24 -4.01 10.84
C SER A 431 8.19 -2.92 10.41
N ALA A 432 8.64 -2.10 11.37
CA ALA A 432 9.52 -0.96 11.23
C ALA A 432 10.33 -1.12 9.94
N MET A 433 9.99 -0.35 8.89
CA MET A 433 10.73 -0.43 7.64
C MET A 433 12.18 -0.19 8.00
N PRO A 434 13.07 -1.18 7.88
CA PRO A 434 14.46 -0.91 8.14
C PRO A 434 14.87 0.13 7.11
N VAL A 435 15.42 1.22 7.61
CA VAL A 435 15.71 2.42 6.83
C VAL A 435 16.74 2.06 5.76
N GLY A 436 16.26 1.81 4.54
CA GLY A 436 17.08 1.45 3.37
C GLY A 436 16.52 0.31 2.52
N ILE A 437 16.55 0.49 1.19
CA ILE A 437 16.20 -0.55 0.19
C ILE A 437 17.05 -1.82 0.41
N GLU A 438 18.29 -1.65 0.83
CA GLU A 438 19.20 -2.78 1.12
C GLU A 438 18.66 -3.65 2.25
N ALA A 439 18.19 -3.05 3.34
CA ALA A 439 17.68 -3.80 4.46
C ALA A 439 16.38 -4.55 4.09
N TRP A 440 15.48 -3.92 3.33
CA TRP A 440 14.30 -4.60 2.79
C TRP A 440 14.65 -5.78 1.86
N VAL A 441 15.62 -5.61 0.95
CA VAL A 441 16.08 -6.70 0.07
C VAL A 441 16.74 -7.83 0.88
N THR A 442 17.50 -7.51 1.93
CA THR A 442 18.15 -8.54 2.76
C THR A 442 17.17 -9.37 3.58
N GLN A 443 15.99 -8.82 3.92
CA GLN A 443 14.92 -9.55 4.63
C GLN A 443 14.25 -10.64 3.78
N ILE A 444 14.33 -10.56 2.45
CA ILE A 444 13.74 -11.59 1.59
C ILE A 444 14.63 -12.85 1.60
N PRO A 445 14.06 -14.05 1.84
CA PRO A 445 14.79 -15.31 1.79
C PRO A 445 15.57 -15.51 0.49
N PRO A 446 16.73 -16.19 0.52
CA PRO A 446 17.68 -16.20 -0.57
C PRO A 446 17.12 -16.75 -1.88
N VAL A 447 16.31 -17.82 -1.87
CA VAL A 447 15.78 -18.42 -3.10
C VAL A 447 14.69 -17.52 -3.70
N THR A 448 13.72 -17.08 -2.89
CA THR A 448 12.72 -16.09 -3.31
C THR A 448 13.38 -14.83 -3.88
N ARG A 449 14.38 -14.28 -3.18
CA ARG A 449 15.11 -13.07 -3.57
C ARG A 449 15.82 -13.23 -4.90
N ALA A 450 16.58 -14.30 -5.08
CA ALA A 450 17.30 -14.56 -6.32
C ALA A 450 16.35 -14.64 -7.51
N TRP A 451 15.23 -15.33 -7.35
CA TRP A 451 14.22 -15.43 -8.40
C TRP A 451 13.59 -14.07 -8.72
N LEU A 452 13.23 -13.27 -7.71
CA LEU A 452 12.65 -11.93 -7.91
C LEU A 452 13.61 -11.01 -8.67
N VAL A 453 14.87 -10.98 -8.26
CA VAL A 453 15.92 -10.18 -8.92
C VAL A 453 16.09 -10.62 -10.37
N LEU A 454 16.15 -11.92 -10.64
CA LEU A 454 16.27 -12.43 -12.01
C LEU A 454 15.05 -12.07 -12.86
N SER A 455 13.83 -12.14 -12.32
CA SER A 455 12.62 -11.79 -13.04
C SER A 455 12.53 -10.29 -13.34
N ILE A 456 12.93 -9.42 -12.40
CA ILE A 456 13.00 -7.96 -12.63
C ILE A 456 14.08 -7.62 -13.65
N LEU A 457 15.28 -8.20 -13.51
CA LEU A 457 16.41 -7.95 -14.43
C LEU A 457 16.09 -8.39 -15.86
N THR A 458 15.45 -9.56 -16.04
CA THR A 458 15.08 -10.04 -17.38
C THR A 458 14.02 -9.16 -18.03
N SER A 459 13.00 -8.71 -17.28
CA SER A 459 12.02 -7.74 -17.78
C SER A 459 12.64 -6.39 -18.13
N LEU A 460 13.57 -5.88 -17.31
CA LEU A 460 14.31 -4.65 -17.60
C LEU A 460 15.21 -4.78 -18.83
N ALA A 461 15.92 -5.90 -18.98
CA ALA A 461 16.77 -6.15 -20.14
C ALA A 461 15.96 -6.14 -21.45
N VAL A 462 14.73 -6.65 -21.42
CA VAL A 462 13.80 -6.58 -22.55
C VAL A 462 13.30 -5.16 -22.79
N GLN A 463 12.95 -4.43 -21.73
CA GLN A 463 12.48 -3.04 -21.84
C GLN A 463 13.55 -2.09 -22.37
N CYS A 464 14.80 -2.31 -21.99
CA CYS A 464 15.98 -1.59 -22.50
C CYS A 464 16.42 -2.02 -23.90
N GLN A 465 15.69 -2.93 -24.57
CA GLN A 465 16.01 -3.48 -25.89
C GLN A 465 17.40 -4.18 -25.94
N LEU A 466 17.94 -4.60 -24.80
CA LEU A 466 19.19 -5.38 -24.74
C LEU A 466 18.96 -6.82 -25.23
N VAL A 467 17.78 -7.37 -24.94
CA VAL A 467 17.35 -8.72 -25.32
C VAL A 467 15.94 -8.64 -25.89
N THR A 468 15.69 -9.35 -26.99
CA THR A 468 14.35 -9.40 -27.59
C THR A 468 13.52 -10.52 -26.95
N PRO A 469 12.18 -10.38 -26.80
CA PRO A 469 11.33 -11.45 -26.27
C PRO A 469 11.46 -12.77 -27.06
N LEU A 470 11.74 -12.68 -28.36
CA LEU A 470 11.97 -13.81 -29.25
C LEU A 470 13.25 -14.61 -28.92
N GLN A 471 14.22 -14.01 -28.24
CA GLN A 471 15.42 -14.71 -27.74
C GLN A 471 15.15 -15.49 -26.45
N LEU A 472 14.15 -15.07 -25.68
CA LEU A 472 13.73 -15.70 -24.41
C LEU A 472 12.65 -16.77 -24.60
N TYR A 473 11.92 -16.69 -25.71
CA TYR A 473 10.87 -17.63 -26.10
C TYR A 473 11.33 -19.09 -26.01
N PHE A 474 10.56 -19.90 -25.29
CA PHE A 474 10.82 -21.33 -25.18
C PHE A 474 10.14 -22.12 -26.32
N SER A 475 10.92 -23.00 -26.95
CA SER A 475 10.43 -24.05 -27.84
C SER A 475 11.33 -25.25 -27.68
N PHE A 476 10.73 -26.45 -27.58
CA PHE A 476 11.47 -27.70 -27.40
C PHE A 476 12.55 -27.90 -28.48
N LYS A 477 12.20 -27.61 -29.74
CA LYS A 477 13.14 -27.69 -30.87
C LYS A 477 14.27 -26.68 -30.73
N ALA A 478 13.98 -25.44 -30.34
CA ALA A 478 15.00 -24.42 -30.18
C ALA A 478 15.94 -24.71 -29.00
N ALA A 479 15.39 -25.13 -27.86
CA ALA A 479 16.18 -25.37 -26.65
C ALA A 479 17.08 -26.61 -26.78
N PHE A 480 16.51 -27.75 -27.20
CA PHE A 480 17.21 -29.04 -27.19
C PHE A 480 17.76 -29.46 -28.55
N THR A 481 17.00 -29.27 -29.64
CA THR A 481 17.46 -29.68 -30.98
C THR A 481 18.48 -28.71 -31.57
N ASN A 482 18.30 -27.40 -31.35
CA ASN A 482 19.19 -26.36 -31.88
C ASN A 482 20.28 -25.91 -30.87
N MET A 483 20.45 -26.63 -29.75
CA MET A 483 21.49 -26.37 -28.73
C MET A 483 21.46 -24.94 -28.14
N GLN A 484 20.27 -24.42 -27.80
CA GLN A 484 20.11 -23.11 -27.14
C GLN A 484 19.55 -23.27 -25.71
N PRO A 485 20.35 -23.80 -24.75
CA PRO A 485 19.85 -24.20 -23.44
C PRO A 485 19.39 -23.03 -22.56
N TRP A 486 19.91 -21.81 -22.79
CA TRP A 486 19.49 -20.63 -22.02
C TRP A 486 17.99 -20.36 -22.13
N ARG A 487 17.34 -20.70 -23.26
CA ARG A 487 15.89 -20.55 -23.45
C ARG A 487 15.06 -21.36 -22.46
N ALA A 488 15.57 -22.54 -22.06
CA ALA A 488 14.93 -23.38 -21.06
C ALA A 488 15.06 -22.78 -19.65
N PHE A 489 16.06 -21.94 -19.40
CA PHE A 489 16.25 -21.26 -18.13
C PHE A 489 15.51 -19.91 -18.08
N THR A 490 15.70 -19.06 -19.09
CA THR A 490 15.17 -17.69 -19.11
C THR A 490 13.64 -17.61 -19.18
N THR A 491 12.98 -18.65 -19.68
CA THR A 491 11.52 -18.75 -19.77
C THR A 491 10.80 -18.69 -18.42
N PHE A 492 11.50 -19.01 -17.33
CA PHE A 492 10.95 -18.99 -15.97
C PHE A 492 11.03 -17.63 -15.29
N PHE A 493 11.85 -16.71 -15.82
CA PHE A 493 12.07 -15.39 -15.23
C PHE A 493 11.37 -14.28 -16.02
N TYR A 494 11.09 -14.49 -17.30
CA TYR A 494 10.43 -13.49 -18.13
C TYR A 494 8.90 -13.58 -18.07
N PHE A 495 8.27 -12.61 -17.39
CA PHE A 495 6.82 -12.48 -17.20
C PHE A 495 6.12 -11.61 -18.27
N GLY A 496 6.84 -11.15 -19.28
CA GLY A 496 6.31 -10.19 -20.27
C GLY A 496 6.73 -8.76 -20.00
N SER A 497 6.07 -7.81 -20.69
CA SER A 497 6.27 -6.39 -20.47
C SER A 497 5.85 -5.98 -19.05
N ILE A 498 6.44 -4.91 -18.52
CA ILE A 498 6.05 -4.31 -17.25
C ILE A 498 4.60 -3.82 -17.35
N SER A 499 3.68 -4.60 -16.76
CA SER A 499 2.23 -4.36 -16.75
C SER A 499 1.68 -4.63 -15.35
N LEU A 500 0.41 -4.28 -15.12
CA LEU A 500 -0.27 -4.58 -13.86
C LEU A 500 -0.35 -6.10 -13.61
N ASP A 501 -0.49 -6.91 -14.66
CA ASP A 501 -0.43 -8.37 -14.59
C ASP A 501 0.93 -8.88 -14.11
N PHE A 502 2.03 -8.32 -14.63
CA PHE A 502 3.39 -8.61 -14.17
C PHE A 502 3.54 -8.33 -12.67
N VAL A 503 3.06 -7.17 -12.21
CA VAL A 503 3.18 -6.76 -10.81
C VAL A 503 2.42 -7.71 -9.89
N PHE A 504 1.21 -8.14 -10.25
CA PHE A 504 0.45 -9.09 -9.44
C PHE A 504 1.11 -10.47 -9.37
N HIS A 505 1.56 -11.02 -10.50
CA HIS A 505 2.30 -12.29 -10.48
C HIS A 505 3.55 -12.21 -9.61
N MET A 506 4.30 -11.12 -9.70
CA MET A 506 5.49 -10.89 -8.90
C MET A 506 5.16 -10.76 -7.40
N PHE A 507 4.12 -10.01 -7.07
CA PHE A 507 3.67 -9.79 -5.70
C PHE A 507 3.20 -11.10 -5.04
N PHE A 508 2.30 -11.84 -5.69
CA PHE A 508 1.80 -13.09 -5.13
C PHE A 508 2.89 -14.15 -5.05
N PHE A 509 3.76 -14.26 -6.06
CA PHE A 509 4.93 -15.12 -5.97
C PHE A 509 5.78 -14.76 -4.76
N MET A 510 6.21 -13.49 -4.64
CA MET A 510 7.05 -13.02 -3.53
C MET A 510 6.43 -13.37 -2.18
N ARG A 511 5.16 -13.02 -1.99
CA ARG A 511 4.43 -13.20 -0.73
C ARG A 511 4.34 -14.67 -0.29
N TYR A 512 3.92 -15.56 -1.19
CA TYR A 512 3.71 -16.97 -0.87
C TYR A 512 5.00 -17.80 -0.93
N SER A 513 5.93 -17.44 -1.81
CA SER A 513 7.29 -18.02 -1.86
C SER A 513 8.03 -17.74 -0.55
N ARG A 514 8.03 -16.47 -0.09
CA ARG A 514 8.63 -16.07 1.19
C ARG A 514 8.03 -16.84 2.35
N MET A 515 6.68 -16.90 2.44
CA MET A 515 6.02 -17.65 3.51
C MET A 515 6.40 -19.12 3.51
N LEU A 516 6.51 -19.77 2.34
CA LEU A 516 6.96 -21.16 2.27
C LEU A 516 8.42 -21.33 2.70
N GLU A 517 9.33 -20.49 2.21
CA GLU A 517 10.76 -20.57 2.52
C GLU A 517 11.03 -20.30 4.02
N GLU A 518 10.29 -19.39 4.65
CA GLU A 518 10.42 -19.05 6.08
C GLU A 518 9.70 -20.02 7.02
N SER A 519 8.51 -20.51 6.66
CA SER A 519 7.70 -21.35 7.57
C SER A 519 7.88 -22.85 7.32
N SER A 520 7.59 -23.31 6.10
CA SER A 520 7.55 -24.74 5.78
C SER A 520 8.92 -25.34 5.52
N PHE A 521 9.82 -24.54 4.95
CA PHE A 521 11.18 -24.92 4.58
C PHE A 521 12.23 -24.21 5.44
N ALA A 522 11.85 -23.82 6.66
CA ALA A 522 12.79 -23.32 7.67
C ALA A 522 13.95 -24.32 7.82
N ASN A 523 15.19 -23.83 7.65
CA ASN A 523 16.42 -24.62 7.69
C ASN A 523 16.52 -25.77 6.65
N ARG A 524 15.71 -25.74 5.59
CA ARG A 524 15.76 -26.72 4.47
C ARG A 524 15.61 -26.00 3.13
N LYS A 525 16.48 -25.01 2.89
CA LYS A 525 16.40 -24.14 1.70
C LYS A 525 16.65 -24.92 0.41
N ALA A 526 17.52 -25.94 0.48
CA ALA A 526 17.77 -26.84 -0.64
C ALA A 526 16.51 -27.60 -1.08
N ASP A 527 15.66 -28.04 -0.13
CA ASP A 527 14.41 -28.73 -0.45
C ASP A 527 13.40 -27.81 -1.13
N TYR A 528 13.37 -26.52 -0.75
CA TYR A 528 12.54 -25.51 -1.41
C TYR A 528 13.00 -25.25 -2.85
N PHE A 529 14.30 -25.02 -3.04
CA PHE A 529 14.89 -24.87 -4.37
C PHE A 529 14.67 -26.11 -5.24
N TRP A 530 14.84 -27.30 -4.66
CA TRP A 530 14.67 -28.57 -5.35
C TRP A 530 13.23 -28.79 -5.82
N MET A 531 12.25 -28.42 -5.00
CA MET A 531 10.85 -28.43 -5.39
C MET A 531 10.59 -27.49 -6.59
N LEU A 532 11.08 -26.24 -6.55
CA LEU A 532 10.94 -25.32 -7.69
C LEU A 532 11.62 -25.86 -8.95
N PHE A 533 12.77 -26.50 -8.79
CA PHE A 533 13.51 -27.13 -9.89
C PHE A 533 12.74 -28.30 -10.51
N LEU A 534 12.20 -29.22 -9.71
CA LEU A 534 11.38 -30.34 -10.18
C LEU A 534 10.10 -29.85 -10.87
N SER A 535 9.44 -28.85 -10.30
CA SER A 535 8.27 -28.22 -10.93
C SER A 535 8.63 -27.55 -12.27
N SER A 536 9.79 -26.90 -12.35
CA SER A 536 10.30 -26.32 -13.60
C SER A 536 10.56 -27.39 -14.67
N LEU A 537 11.19 -28.52 -14.28
CA LEU A 537 11.40 -29.65 -15.19
C LEU A 537 10.08 -30.21 -15.71
N MET A 538 9.09 -30.37 -14.82
CA MET A 538 7.76 -30.86 -15.22
C MET A 538 7.05 -29.88 -16.16
N LEU A 539 7.16 -28.57 -15.92
CA LEU A 539 6.63 -27.54 -16.82
C LEU A 539 7.32 -27.54 -18.19
N LEU A 540 8.63 -27.80 -18.29
CA LEU A 540 9.33 -27.93 -19.58
C LEU A 540 8.80 -29.11 -20.39
N VAL A 541 8.48 -30.24 -19.74
CA VAL A 541 7.93 -31.43 -20.37
C VAL A 541 6.48 -31.21 -20.82
N LEU A 542 5.67 -30.51 -20.01
CA LEU A 542 4.26 -30.25 -20.31
C LEU A 542 4.03 -29.07 -21.28
N SER A 543 4.98 -28.13 -21.35
CA SER A 543 4.88 -26.91 -22.18
C SER A 543 4.51 -27.15 -23.65
N PRO A 544 5.12 -28.12 -24.37
CA PRO A 544 4.78 -28.40 -25.76
C PRO A 544 3.33 -28.86 -25.97
N LEU A 545 2.68 -29.44 -24.95
CA LEU A 545 1.29 -29.91 -25.04
C LEU A 545 0.30 -28.74 -25.04
N VAL A 546 0.64 -27.64 -24.37
CA VAL A 546 -0.23 -26.47 -24.18
C VAL A 546 0.20 -25.27 -25.05
N ASN A 547 1.31 -25.41 -25.79
CA ASN A 547 1.90 -24.35 -26.63
C ASN A 547 2.17 -23.03 -25.86
N LEU A 548 2.65 -23.14 -24.62
CA LEU A 548 2.94 -21.97 -23.77
C LEU A 548 4.37 -21.45 -24.03
N PRO A 549 4.53 -20.19 -24.50
CA PRO A 549 5.83 -19.63 -24.87
C PRO A 549 6.73 -19.28 -23.69
N PHE A 550 6.13 -18.92 -22.55
CA PHE A 550 6.78 -18.49 -21.32
C PHE A 550 6.19 -19.28 -20.15
N LEU A 551 7.06 -19.75 -19.25
CA LEU A 551 6.69 -20.67 -18.16
C LEU A 551 6.80 -20.01 -16.77
N SER A 552 7.07 -18.71 -16.73
CA SER A 552 7.23 -17.94 -15.50
C SER A 552 5.92 -17.84 -14.70
N ALA A 553 4.79 -17.51 -15.33
CA ALA A 553 3.48 -17.46 -14.69
C ALA A 553 3.02 -18.83 -14.16
N PRO A 554 3.06 -19.92 -14.95
CA PRO A 554 2.80 -21.26 -14.43
C PRO A 554 3.68 -21.64 -13.23
N LEU A 555 4.99 -21.33 -13.26
CA LEU A 555 5.88 -21.59 -12.14
C LEU A 555 5.51 -20.76 -10.90
N ALA A 556 5.07 -19.51 -11.08
CA ALA A 556 4.65 -18.66 -9.98
C ALA A 556 3.45 -19.21 -9.21
N PHE A 557 2.54 -19.91 -9.90
CA PHE A 557 1.38 -20.54 -9.27
C PHE A 557 1.71 -21.79 -8.45
N VAL A 558 2.87 -22.42 -8.62
CA VAL A 558 3.29 -23.61 -7.86
C VAL A 558 3.41 -23.33 -6.36
N PRO A 559 4.21 -22.36 -5.88
CA PRO A 559 4.28 -22.03 -4.46
C PRO A 559 2.95 -21.49 -3.91
N ILE A 560 2.20 -20.74 -4.71
CA ILE A 560 0.87 -20.23 -4.32
C ILE A 560 -0.08 -21.41 -4.02
N TYR A 561 -0.11 -22.39 -4.92
CA TYR A 561 -0.92 -23.59 -4.78
C TYR A 561 -0.47 -24.45 -3.60
N LEU A 562 0.84 -24.65 -3.43
CA LEU A 562 1.33 -25.47 -2.33
C LEU A 562 1.00 -24.85 -0.97
N TRP A 563 1.24 -23.55 -0.83
CA TRP A 563 0.95 -22.83 0.41
C TRP A 563 -0.54 -22.86 0.73
N SER A 564 -1.41 -22.67 -0.26
CA SER A 564 -2.86 -22.66 -0.07
C SER A 564 -3.43 -24.00 0.41
N ARG A 565 -2.85 -25.11 -0.06
CA ARG A 565 -3.22 -26.47 0.37
C ARG A 565 -2.70 -26.82 1.75
N ARG A 566 -1.59 -26.23 2.18
CA ARG A 566 -1.04 -26.43 3.54
C ARG A 566 -1.77 -25.64 4.62
N HIS A 567 -2.47 -24.56 4.25
CA HIS A 567 -3.17 -23.69 5.19
C HIS A 567 -4.68 -23.59 4.89
N PRO A 568 -5.44 -24.70 4.87
CA PRO A 568 -6.80 -24.72 4.35
C PRO A 568 -7.81 -23.87 5.15
N SER A 569 -7.56 -23.66 6.44
CA SER A 569 -8.42 -22.90 7.34
C SER A 569 -8.09 -21.41 7.40
N THR A 570 -7.01 -20.95 6.76
CA THR A 570 -6.61 -19.54 6.83
C THR A 570 -7.51 -18.69 5.93
N PRO A 571 -8.24 -17.69 6.47
CA PRO A 571 -8.96 -16.72 5.68
C PRO A 571 -7.97 -15.72 5.05
N ILE A 572 -8.18 -15.39 3.78
CA ILE A 572 -7.34 -14.46 3.01
C ILE A 572 -8.25 -13.40 2.42
N SER A 573 -7.98 -12.13 2.72
CA SER A 573 -8.68 -11.01 2.09
C SER A 573 -7.97 -10.59 0.79
N LEU A 574 -8.61 -10.84 -0.34
CA LEU A 574 -8.11 -10.44 -1.65
C LEU A 574 -8.33 -8.93 -1.81
N PHE A 575 -7.23 -8.17 -1.77
CA PHE A 575 -7.19 -6.70 -1.81
C PHE A 575 -8.02 -5.99 -0.73
N GLY A 576 -8.28 -6.63 0.42
CA GLY A 576 -9.15 -6.06 1.45
C GLY A 576 -10.64 -6.11 1.12
N MET A 577 -11.02 -6.66 -0.05
CA MET A 577 -12.38 -6.58 -0.59
C MET A 577 -13.16 -7.90 -0.46
N VAL A 578 -12.52 -9.05 -0.70
CA VAL A 578 -13.18 -10.36 -0.70
C VAL A 578 -12.41 -11.32 0.18
N THR A 579 -13.05 -11.83 1.24
CA THR A 579 -12.47 -12.88 2.09
C THR A 579 -12.77 -14.25 1.51
N ILE A 580 -11.71 -14.97 1.13
CA ILE A 580 -11.77 -16.35 0.66
C ILE A 580 -10.90 -17.23 1.56
N THR A 581 -11.23 -18.50 1.69
CA THR A 581 -10.32 -19.45 2.37
C THR A 581 -9.15 -19.80 1.44
N ALA A 582 -7.98 -20.09 2.03
CA ALA A 582 -6.76 -20.30 1.27
C ALA A 582 -6.89 -21.25 0.07
N PRO A 583 -7.56 -22.42 0.14
CA PRO A 583 -7.62 -23.36 -0.98
C PRO A 583 -8.20 -22.79 -2.27
N TYR A 584 -9.08 -21.77 -2.17
CA TYR A 584 -9.70 -21.12 -3.33
C TYR A 584 -8.83 -20.01 -3.93
N LEU A 585 -7.78 -19.58 -3.24
CA LEU A 585 -6.90 -18.49 -3.67
C LEU A 585 -6.29 -18.72 -5.07
N PRO A 586 -5.66 -19.87 -5.40
CA PRO A 586 -5.05 -20.03 -6.72
C PRO A 586 -6.09 -19.88 -7.84
N LEU A 587 -7.31 -20.40 -7.65
CA LEU A 587 -8.38 -20.29 -8.63
C LEU A 587 -8.93 -18.86 -8.73
N ALA A 588 -9.03 -18.14 -7.61
CA ALA A 588 -9.39 -16.73 -7.60
C ALA A 588 -8.36 -15.87 -8.36
N LEU A 589 -7.06 -16.18 -8.22
CA LEU A 589 -5.98 -15.51 -8.94
C LEU A 589 -5.97 -15.84 -10.43
N VAL A 590 -6.27 -17.10 -10.83
CA VAL A 590 -6.50 -17.46 -12.24
C VAL A 590 -7.66 -16.64 -12.82
N GLY A 591 -8.76 -16.50 -12.08
CA GLY A 591 -9.90 -15.68 -12.48
C GLY A 591 -9.53 -14.20 -12.65
N LEU A 592 -8.74 -13.67 -11.73
CA LEU A 592 -8.20 -12.31 -11.80
C LEU A 592 -7.28 -12.13 -13.04
N ALA A 593 -6.34 -13.05 -13.27
CA ALA A 593 -5.44 -13.01 -14.42
C ALA A 593 -6.20 -13.11 -15.76
N TRP A 594 -7.24 -13.95 -15.81
CA TRP A 594 -8.12 -14.05 -16.98
C TRP A 594 -8.87 -12.73 -17.25
N MET A 595 -9.39 -12.11 -16.20
CA MET A 595 -10.10 -10.82 -16.27
C MET A 595 -9.18 -9.69 -16.76
N LEU A 596 -7.93 -9.65 -16.28
CA LEU A 596 -6.95 -8.62 -16.63
C LEU A 596 -6.41 -8.78 -18.05
N ASN A 597 -6.01 -10.00 -18.43
CA ASN A 597 -5.41 -10.26 -19.74
C ASN A 597 -6.43 -10.44 -20.85
N GLY A 598 -7.68 -10.78 -20.52
CA GLY A 598 -8.77 -11.01 -21.48
C GLY A 598 -8.52 -12.17 -22.45
N THR A 599 -7.51 -13.02 -22.20
CA THR A 599 -7.15 -14.16 -23.04
C THR A 599 -7.21 -15.45 -22.23
N TRP A 600 -7.92 -16.45 -22.74
CA TRP A 600 -7.98 -17.79 -22.12
C TRP A 600 -6.59 -18.46 -22.04
N ARG A 601 -5.66 -18.12 -22.94
CA ARG A 601 -4.31 -18.69 -22.96
C ARG A 601 -3.49 -18.34 -21.71
N ALA A 602 -3.63 -17.14 -21.18
CA ALA A 602 -2.96 -16.74 -19.94
C ALA A 602 -3.47 -17.59 -18.76
N ALA A 603 -4.81 -17.65 -18.61
CA ALA A 603 -5.47 -18.46 -17.58
C ALA A 603 -5.12 -19.96 -17.68
N ALA A 604 -5.00 -20.50 -18.90
CA ALA A 604 -4.59 -21.89 -19.12
C ALA A 604 -3.16 -22.16 -18.63
N GLY A 605 -2.25 -21.18 -18.75
CA GLY A 605 -0.90 -21.25 -18.17
C GLY A 605 -0.93 -21.31 -16.65
N ASP A 606 -1.74 -20.46 -16.02
CA ASP A 606 -1.87 -20.41 -14.57
C ASP A 606 -2.52 -21.69 -14.01
N LEU A 607 -3.51 -22.23 -14.71
CA LEU A 607 -4.11 -23.53 -14.41
C LEU A 607 -3.12 -24.69 -14.55
N LEU A 608 -2.25 -24.66 -15.56
CA LEU A 608 -1.16 -25.63 -15.69
C LEU A 608 -0.22 -25.53 -14.47
N GLY A 609 0.09 -24.31 -14.02
CA GLY A 609 0.83 -24.08 -12.77
C GLY A 609 0.15 -24.69 -11.54
N CYS A 610 -1.16 -24.53 -11.42
CA CYS A 610 -1.95 -25.15 -10.34
C CYS A 610 -1.93 -26.68 -10.40
N ALA A 611 -2.01 -27.27 -11.60
CA ALA A 611 -1.90 -28.72 -11.78
C ALA A 611 -0.51 -29.23 -11.37
N VAL A 612 0.56 -28.52 -11.77
CA VAL A 612 1.92 -28.83 -11.35
C VAL A 612 2.11 -28.69 -9.84
N GLY A 613 1.54 -27.63 -9.25
CA GLY A 613 1.51 -27.42 -7.81
C GLY A 613 0.77 -28.54 -7.08
N HIS A 614 -0.31 -29.08 -7.65
CA HIS A 614 -1.05 -30.20 -7.07
C HIS A 614 -0.22 -31.48 -7.05
N VAL A 615 0.49 -31.79 -8.14
CA VAL A 615 1.42 -32.93 -8.18
C VAL A 615 2.54 -32.74 -7.15
N ALA A 616 3.12 -31.54 -7.06
CA ALA A 616 4.16 -31.24 -6.07
C ALA A 616 3.66 -31.40 -4.62
N TRP A 617 2.46 -30.89 -4.31
CA TRP A 617 1.81 -31.08 -3.01
C TRP A 617 1.50 -32.55 -2.74
N PHE A 618 0.93 -33.28 -3.71
CA PHE A 618 0.61 -34.69 -3.55
C PHE A 618 1.86 -35.52 -3.26
N MET A 619 2.93 -35.35 -4.04
CA MET A 619 4.17 -36.11 -3.86
C MET A 619 4.87 -35.78 -2.53
N ARG A 620 4.82 -34.53 -2.07
CA ARG A 620 5.55 -34.11 -0.87
C ARG A 620 4.77 -34.27 0.43
N ASP A 621 3.46 -34.01 0.41
CA ASP A 621 2.64 -33.93 1.62
C ASP A 621 1.72 -35.15 1.79
N VAL A 622 1.16 -35.70 0.71
CA VAL A 622 0.23 -36.84 0.77
C VAL A 622 0.99 -38.17 0.67
N TRP A 623 1.77 -38.34 -0.39
CA TRP A 623 2.49 -39.57 -0.70
C TRP A 623 3.49 -39.94 0.39
N MET A 624 4.24 -38.95 0.90
CA MET A 624 5.18 -39.12 2.03
C MET A 624 4.48 -39.49 3.34
N ARG A 625 3.21 -39.12 3.52
CA ARG A 625 2.45 -39.41 4.75
C ARG A 625 1.81 -40.79 4.71
N GLU A 626 1.31 -41.21 3.55
CA GLU A 626 0.55 -42.46 3.40
C GLU A 626 1.39 -43.69 3.09
N MET A 627 2.59 -43.53 2.52
CA MET A 627 3.46 -44.66 2.21
C MET A 627 4.51 -44.89 3.30
N VAL A 628 4.77 -46.17 3.62
CA VAL A 628 5.90 -46.64 4.45
C VAL A 628 7.27 -46.41 3.76
N GLY A 629 7.28 -45.75 2.59
CA GLY A 629 8.49 -45.34 1.90
C GLY A 629 8.96 -44.00 2.45
N GLY A 630 10.12 -43.99 3.10
CA GLY A 630 10.76 -42.79 3.62
C GLY A 630 11.12 -41.75 2.53
N PRO A 631 12.03 -40.80 2.82
CA PRO A 631 12.34 -39.72 1.89
C PRO A 631 12.81 -40.24 0.53
N THR A 632 12.19 -39.70 -0.53
CA THR A 632 12.48 -40.05 -1.92
C THR A 632 13.14 -38.86 -2.63
N PHE A 633 13.78 -39.11 -3.77
CA PHE A 633 14.38 -38.06 -4.60
C PHE A 633 13.39 -36.96 -5.04
N LEU A 634 12.07 -37.25 -5.03
CA LEU A 634 11.02 -36.28 -5.38
C LEU A 634 10.64 -35.38 -4.19
N SER A 635 10.88 -35.82 -2.95
CA SER A 635 10.54 -35.09 -1.74
C SER A 635 11.74 -34.44 -1.05
N GLU A 636 12.95 -34.95 -1.23
CA GLU A 636 14.16 -34.35 -0.65
C GLU A 636 15.22 -33.99 -1.68
N ALA A 637 15.92 -32.89 -1.42
CA ALA A 637 17.06 -32.46 -2.20
C ALA A 637 18.23 -33.46 -2.08
N PRO A 638 19.01 -33.68 -3.17
CA PRO A 638 20.25 -34.44 -3.11
C PRO A 638 21.25 -33.83 -2.11
N GLU A 639 22.06 -34.66 -1.43
CA GLU A 639 23.07 -34.17 -0.47
C GLU A 639 24.00 -33.07 -1.02
N PRO A 640 24.50 -33.13 -2.28
CA PRO A 640 25.35 -32.06 -2.82
C PRO A 640 24.64 -30.70 -2.81
N LEU A 641 23.33 -30.69 -3.04
CA LEU A 641 22.52 -29.47 -3.03
C LEU A 641 22.29 -28.97 -1.60
N LYS A 642 22.05 -29.88 -0.65
CA LYS A 642 21.94 -29.53 0.78
C LYS A 642 23.25 -28.89 1.30
N ARG A 643 24.41 -29.42 0.92
CA ARG A 643 25.73 -28.83 1.24
C ARG A 643 25.93 -27.46 0.60
N LEU A 644 25.47 -27.25 -0.64
CA LEU A 644 25.57 -25.95 -1.33
C LEU A 644 24.81 -24.85 -0.60
N PHE A 645 23.63 -25.17 -0.05
CA PHE A 645 22.80 -24.21 0.70
C PHE A 645 23.19 -24.10 2.18
N GLY A 646 24.14 -24.92 2.65
CA GLY A 646 24.57 -24.97 4.05
C GLY A 646 23.53 -25.61 4.99
N ASP A 647 22.67 -26.49 4.45
CA ASP A 647 21.66 -27.22 5.23
C ASP A 647 22.25 -28.45 5.96
N ILE A 648 23.42 -28.95 5.52
CA ILE A 648 24.18 -30.08 6.11
C ILE A 648 25.67 -29.75 6.15
#